data_AF-A0A179I8C8-F1
#
_entry.id   AF-A0A179I8C8-F1
#
_cell.length_a   1.000
_cell.length_b   1.000
_cell.length_c   1.000
_cell.angle_alpha   90.00
_cell.angle_beta   90.00
_cell.angle_gamma   90.00
#
_symmetry.space_group_name_H-M   'P 1'
#
loop_
_entity.id
_entity.type
_entity.pdbx_description
1 polymer ?
#
loop_
_entity_poly.entity_id
_entity_poly.type
_entity_poly.pdbx_seq_one_letter_code
_entity_poly.pdbx_strand_id
1 'polypeptide(L)'
;MQTLIRATRGRGHAGACAASQHITSIGNARRSRSTLSTIWVPTGGITETGSESGHDKLIRAGFLRPSQAGIFHLLPLGLRVQKKIEKIIDRHMESIGASRLSLSTITSEELWKKSDRLNSVAPELFRLTDRKEVSLMLSPTHEEEITTLVANTVQSYKDLPLRLYQITRKYRDEMRPRQGLLRSREFVMKDLYTFDVSAETAIETYEQVQAAYKAIFDEMKIPILVAEASSGDMGGNHSHEYHLADATGEDTVAHCTSCGYTANDEVAKSRSKSHVVFDTNAPSSYGLWRGITKDRNTLINAWYPQSNGGCLNLHAVKDLVPELDTSVHDPLPLWDIAVDSPDTALVNIVDGRLATSFGKMHPKLSLLPEELRDDFVGPQFSTSTAASGEALNLLALAEGDGCPRCESGTLKVHRALELGHTFYLGTRYSKPLDALVSLPDKPSQPVPIQMGCFGIGVSRIFGAVAESGAEIKGLNWPRAISPYEVAVIPSSAANCETLAFFDSLTRSGTLDAVLDDRKKAFGWKMTDADMTGYPVVVILGKAWRECGVCEVQCRSLELKQEVAAEELPQFLEKLLQKLKANKLCATVNLDTLEPQQLAQVKKQLDEELEHLTSSFAQLHGAQGKFKECMRCVNSRSESPKSKSQIALGHCAERTWRSRASQAAREHALKWMIVRVTDSNEVLVPLTNSLYVRGELTNTETVLVDIGTGFLVEKKLKSAATFYENKIKELTNSLKELEAIVQQKQMNVRTIEEVLRQKMMAQQPSQSQ
;
A
#
# COMPACT_ATOMS: atom_id res chain seq x y z
N MET A 1 28.82 -28.34 -58.00
CA MET A 1 30.05 -29.15 -58.12
C MET A 1 30.68 -29.18 -56.74
N GLN A 2 30.59 -30.34 -56.06
CA GLN A 2 31.47 -30.88 -54.99
C GLN A 2 31.59 -30.08 -53.66
N THR A 3 31.52 -30.64 -52.43
CA THR A 3 31.79 -32.01 -51.93
C THR A 3 31.13 -32.15 -50.54
N LEU A 4 30.13 -33.02 -50.32
CA LEU A 4 30.14 -34.45 -49.96
C LEU A 4 30.71 -34.82 -48.57
N ILE A 5 29.77 -35.24 -47.71
CA ILE A 5 29.90 -36.01 -46.46
C ILE A 5 30.23 -37.48 -46.78
N ARG A 6 31.05 -38.13 -45.94
CA ARG A 6 31.21 -39.61 -45.86
C ARG A 6 30.66 -40.05 -44.49
N ALA A 7 29.45 -40.64 -44.44
CA ALA A 7 29.14 -42.08 -44.35
C ALA A 7 29.73 -42.77 -43.08
N THR A 8 28.91 -43.33 -42.18
CA THR A 8 28.37 -44.71 -42.21
C THR A 8 27.02 -44.79 -41.44
N ARG A 9 25.86 -45.16 -42.01
CA ARG A 9 25.28 -46.46 -42.46
C ARG A 9 24.92 -47.50 -41.38
N GLY A 10 23.61 -47.80 -41.29
CA GLY A 10 22.96 -49.04 -40.81
C GLY A 10 21.45 -48.85 -40.58
N ARG A 11 20.61 -48.80 -41.63
CA ARG A 11 19.59 -49.80 -42.09
C ARG A 11 18.62 -50.30 -40.98
N GLY A 12 17.28 -50.23 -41.13
CA GLY A 12 16.49 -49.83 -42.30
C GLY A 12 14.96 -49.93 -42.18
N HIS A 13 14.33 -49.77 -43.36
CA HIS A 13 12.96 -50.12 -43.82
C HIS A 13 11.79 -49.33 -43.21
N ALA A 14 10.82 -48.79 -43.94
CA ALA A 14 10.60 -48.57 -45.38
C ALA A 14 9.52 -47.46 -45.50
N GLY A 15 9.69 -46.53 -46.44
CA GLY A 15 8.73 -45.46 -46.72
C GLY A 15 7.83 -45.79 -47.92
N ALA A 16 6.67 -45.14 -47.97
CA ALA A 16 5.88 -44.96 -49.18
C ALA A 16 5.61 -43.46 -49.39
N CYS A 17 5.76 -43.06 -50.66
CA CYS A 17 5.88 -41.71 -51.19
C CYS A 17 4.64 -40.83 -51.03
N ALA A 18 4.91 -39.53 -50.93
CA ALA A 18 3.95 -38.44 -51.03
C ALA A 18 3.71 -38.03 -52.48
N ALA A 19 2.46 -37.68 -52.82
CA ALA A 19 2.12 -36.66 -53.82
C ALA A 19 0.71 -36.10 -53.56
N SER A 20 0.70 -34.84 -53.12
CA SER A 20 -0.28 -33.77 -53.33
C SER A 20 -1.77 -34.11 -53.55
N GLN A 21 -2.60 -33.84 -52.53
CA GLN A 21 -3.93 -33.25 -52.72
C GLN A 21 -4.20 -32.23 -51.61
N HIS A 22 -4.74 -31.09 -52.03
CA HIS A 22 -5.20 -29.98 -51.21
C HIS A 22 -5.95 -30.44 -49.94
N ILE A 23 -5.44 -30.08 -48.77
CA ILE A 23 -6.21 -30.09 -47.53
C ILE A 23 -6.50 -28.64 -47.16
N THR A 24 -7.65 -28.15 -47.62
CA THR A 24 -8.40 -27.13 -46.91
C THR A 24 -8.87 -27.73 -45.57
N SER A 25 -8.04 -27.71 -44.55
CA SER A 25 -8.49 -27.92 -43.17
C SER A 25 -8.54 -26.58 -42.44
N ILE A 26 -9.64 -25.86 -42.65
CA ILE A 26 -10.21 -25.03 -41.59
C ILE A 26 -10.78 -26.01 -40.57
N GLY A 27 -9.89 -26.65 -39.82
CA GLY A 27 -10.23 -27.50 -38.69
C GLY A 27 -10.46 -26.59 -37.50
N ASN A 28 -11.70 -26.50 -37.02
CA ASN A 28 -12.07 -25.96 -35.72
C ASN A 28 -11.02 -26.36 -34.66
N ALA A 29 -10.14 -25.44 -34.29
CA ALA A 29 -9.29 -25.61 -33.13
C ALA A 29 -10.22 -25.77 -31.93
N ARG A 30 -10.38 -26.99 -31.41
CA ARG A 30 -11.10 -27.24 -30.16
C ARG A 30 -10.47 -26.35 -29.10
N ARG A 31 -11.16 -25.28 -28.73
CA ARG A 31 -10.72 -24.35 -27.69
C ARG A 31 -10.48 -25.20 -26.43
N SER A 32 -9.26 -25.18 -25.90
CA SER A 32 -8.94 -25.91 -24.68
C SER A 32 -9.84 -25.39 -23.55
N ARG A 33 -10.46 -26.29 -22.79
CA ARG A 33 -11.29 -25.92 -21.64
C ARG A 33 -10.45 -25.15 -20.63
N SER A 34 -11.04 -24.11 -20.05
CA SER A 34 -10.45 -23.40 -18.90
C SER A 34 -10.76 -24.22 -17.64
N THR A 35 -9.80 -25.05 -17.20
CA THR A 35 -9.96 -25.88 -16.00
C THR A 35 -8.85 -25.66 -14.99
N LEU A 36 -9.17 -25.68 -13.70
CA LEU A 36 -8.18 -25.46 -12.63
C LEU A 36 -7.15 -26.59 -12.50
N SER A 37 -7.43 -27.80 -13.01
CA SER A 37 -6.43 -28.87 -13.05
C SER A 37 -5.29 -28.62 -14.05
N THR A 38 -5.53 -27.81 -15.08
CA THR A 38 -4.54 -27.49 -16.13
C THR A 38 -3.72 -26.25 -15.80
N ILE A 39 -4.15 -25.48 -14.80
CA ILE A 39 -3.48 -24.25 -14.36
C ILE A 39 -2.75 -24.56 -13.06
N TRP A 40 -1.49 -24.17 -12.96
CA TRP A 40 -0.75 -24.26 -11.71
C TRP A 40 -1.23 -23.18 -10.73
N VAL A 41 -2.09 -23.57 -9.80
CA VAL A 41 -2.64 -22.70 -8.75
C VAL A 41 -2.23 -23.28 -7.38
N PRO A 42 -1.05 -22.89 -6.84
CA PRO A 42 -0.54 -23.43 -5.59
C PRO A 42 -1.20 -22.74 -4.39
N THR A 43 -2.50 -22.95 -4.20
CA THR A 43 -3.24 -22.46 -3.04
C THR A 43 -2.92 -23.25 -1.78
N GLY A 44 -2.84 -22.56 -0.64
CA GLY A 44 -2.48 -23.15 0.64
C GLY A 44 -0.97 -23.40 0.81
N GLY A 45 -0.62 -24.14 1.86
CA GLY A 45 0.78 -24.37 2.30
C GLY A 45 1.36 -23.26 3.18
N ILE A 46 0.55 -22.24 3.49
CA ILE A 46 0.89 -21.13 4.37
C ILE A 46 -0.25 -21.02 5.38
N THR A 47 0.12 -21.13 6.66
CA THR A 47 -0.83 -21.06 7.79
C THR A 47 -1.42 -19.67 7.93
N GLU A 48 -2.71 -19.65 8.28
CA GLU A 48 -3.45 -18.44 8.60
C GLU A 48 -2.84 -17.72 9.80
N THR A 49 -2.65 -16.41 9.66
CA THR A 49 -2.31 -15.52 10.77
C THR A 49 -3.57 -14.80 11.26
N GLY A 50 -3.64 -14.39 12.52
CA GLY A 50 -4.90 -13.89 13.11
C GLY A 50 -5.45 -12.60 12.48
N SER A 51 -4.59 -11.74 11.93
CA SER A 51 -4.96 -10.50 11.24
C SER A 51 -4.26 -10.48 9.89
N GLU A 52 -4.92 -11.00 8.85
CA GLU A 52 -4.36 -11.07 7.51
C GLU A 52 -4.71 -9.85 6.67
N SER A 53 -3.66 -9.20 6.17
CA SER A 53 -3.76 -8.18 5.14
C SER A 53 -4.24 -8.78 3.81
N GLY A 54 -4.67 -7.92 2.88
CA GLY A 54 -4.91 -8.34 1.50
C GLY A 54 -3.67 -8.96 0.86
N HIS A 55 -2.48 -8.46 1.19
CA HIS A 55 -1.23 -9.08 0.77
C HIS A 55 -1.08 -10.53 1.23
N ASP A 56 -1.37 -10.83 2.50
CA ASP A 56 -1.28 -12.19 3.04
C ASP A 56 -2.24 -13.13 2.31
N LYS A 57 -3.44 -12.63 1.99
CA LYS A 57 -4.44 -13.37 1.21
C LYS A 57 -3.99 -13.60 -0.23
N LEU A 58 -3.33 -12.66 -0.88
CA LEU A 58 -2.73 -12.87 -2.22
C LEU A 58 -1.70 -14.00 -2.20
N ILE A 59 -0.91 -14.09 -1.13
CA ILE A 59 0.02 -15.20 -0.92
C ILE A 59 -0.77 -16.50 -0.69
N ARG A 60 -1.70 -16.56 0.26
CA ARG A 60 -2.45 -17.80 0.54
C ARG A 60 -3.25 -18.31 -0.66
N ALA A 61 -3.86 -17.40 -1.41
CA ALA A 61 -4.62 -17.69 -2.63
C ALA A 61 -3.73 -18.05 -3.85
N GLY A 62 -2.40 -18.02 -3.72
CA GLY A 62 -1.49 -18.44 -4.78
C GLY A 62 -1.42 -17.47 -5.96
N PHE A 63 -1.63 -16.16 -5.73
CA PHE A 63 -1.46 -15.13 -6.76
C PHE A 63 -0.01 -14.69 -6.91
N LEU A 64 0.75 -14.67 -5.81
CA LEU A 64 2.15 -14.28 -5.80
C LEU A 64 2.95 -15.01 -4.71
N ARG A 65 4.27 -15.02 -4.85
CA ARG A 65 5.21 -15.52 -3.84
C ARG A 65 6.36 -14.53 -3.63
N PRO A 66 6.77 -14.24 -2.39
CA PRO A 66 7.96 -13.43 -2.16
C PRO A 66 9.22 -14.16 -2.66
N SER A 67 10.10 -13.42 -3.32
CA SER A 67 11.44 -13.88 -3.72
C SER A 67 12.51 -13.31 -2.79
N GLN A 68 12.46 -12.00 -2.58
CA GLN A 68 13.28 -11.23 -1.64
C GLN A 68 12.42 -10.11 -1.03
N ALA A 69 12.97 -9.37 -0.07
CA ALA A 69 12.30 -8.19 0.49
C ALA A 69 11.93 -7.21 -0.65
N GLY A 70 10.63 -6.96 -0.82
CA GLY A 70 10.12 -6.09 -1.88
C GLY A 70 10.20 -6.65 -3.31
N ILE A 71 10.41 -7.95 -3.52
CA ILE A 71 10.48 -8.56 -4.86
C ILE A 71 9.61 -9.82 -4.87
N PHE A 72 8.72 -9.92 -5.87
CA PHE A 72 7.68 -10.95 -5.91
C PHE A 72 7.63 -11.70 -7.24
N HIS A 73 7.40 -13.01 -7.16
CA HIS A 73 7.00 -13.84 -8.29
C HIS A 73 5.49 -13.77 -8.46
N LEU A 74 5.03 -13.37 -9.63
CA LEU A 74 3.61 -13.40 -9.97
C LEU A 74 3.25 -14.78 -10.55
N LEU A 75 2.26 -15.43 -9.96
CA LEU A 75 1.80 -16.76 -10.33
C LEU A 75 0.66 -16.68 -11.38
N PRO A 76 0.20 -17.79 -12.00
CA PRO A 76 -0.71 -17.73 -13.13
C PRO A 76 -2.00 -16.93 -12.91
N LEU A 77 -2.66 -17.04 -11.75
CA LEU A 77 -3.85 -16.23 -11.45
C LEU A 77 -3.50 -14.74 -11.26
N GLY A 78 -2.41 -14.43 -10.57
CA GLY A 78 -1.91 -13.06 -10.47
C GLY A 78 -1.57 -12.47 -11.83
N LEU A 79 -0.83 -13.20 -12.67
CA LEU A 79 -0.47 -12.73 -14.00
C LEU A 79 -1.71 -12.50 -14.86
N ARG A 80 -2.76 -13.30 -14.68
CA ARG A 80 -4.04 -13.09 -15.34
C ARG A 80 -4.72 -11.78 -14.90
N VAL A 81 -4.76 -11.49 -13.60
CA VAL A 81 -5.29 -10.21 -13.06
C VAL A 81 -4.48 -9.03 -13.60
N GLN A 82 -3.14 -9.10 -13.51
CA GLN A 82 -2.27 -8.04 -14.02
C GLN A 82 -2.54 -7.78 -15.51
N LYS A 83 -2.62 -8.82 -16.34
CA LYS A 83 -2.93 -8.68 -17.77
C LYS A 83 -4.30 -8.06 -18.05
N LYS A 84 -5.30 -8.28 -17.18
CA LYS A 84 -6.61 -7.61 -17.30
C LYS A 84 -6.49 -6.12 -17.03
N ILE A 85 -5.75 -5.72 -15.99
CA ILE A 85 -5.45 -4.32 -15.69
C ILE A 85 -4.71 -3.67 -16.87
N GLU A 86 -3.65 -4.30 -17.37
CA GLU A 86 -2.89 -3.83 -18.53
C GLU A 86 -3.78 -3.61 -19.75
N LYS A 87 -4.66 -4.57 -20.06
CA LYS A 87 -5.57 -4.48 -21.21
C LYS A 87 -6.60 -3.34 -21.09
N ILE A 88 -7.04 -3.03 -19.87
CA ILE A 88 -7.92 -1.87 -19.65
C ILE A 88 -7.13 -0.59 -19.91
N ILE A 89 -5.93 -0.48 -19.33
CA ILE A 89 -5.06 0.68 -19.53
C ILE A 89 -4.73 0.88 -21.01
N ASP A 90 -4.31 -0.17 -21.72
CA ASP A 90 -3.99 -0.12 -23.15
C ASP A 90 -5.13 0.49 -23.97
N ARG A 91 -6.37 0.01 -23.76
CA ARG A 91 -7.54 0.50 -24.51
C ARG A 91 -7.80 1.99 -24.31
N HIS A 92 -7.59 2.50 -23.10
CA HIS A 92 -7.78 3.93 -22.77
C HIS A 92 -6.58 4.79 -23.20
N MET A 93 -5.38 4.23 -23.28
CA MET A 93 -4.22 4.94 -23.86
C MET A 93 -4.34 5.01 -25.38
N GLU A 94 -4.78 3.93 -26.03
CA GLU A 94 -5.04 3.90 -27.48
C GLU A 94 -6.18 4.87 -27.86
N SER A 95 -7.22 5.02 -27.03
CA SER A 95 -8.34 5.93 -27.32
C SER A 95 -7.94 7.42 -27.34
N ILE A 96 -6.86 7.79 -26.63
CA ILE A 96 -6.27 9.14 -26.68
C ILE A 96 -5.12 9.23 -27.70
N GLY A 97 -4.97 8.25 -28.59
CA GLY A 97 -3.94 8.25 -29.63
C GLY A 97 -2.52 8.00 -29.11
N ALA A 98 -2.36 7.46 -27.89
CA ALA A 98 -1.04 7.11 -27.38
C ALA A 98 -0.55 5.80 -27.98
N SER A 99 0.73 5.77 -28.37
CA SER A 99 1.37 4.60 -28.96
C SER A 99 2.18 3.83 -27.93
N ARG A 100 1.95 2.52 -27.84
CA ARG A 100 2.71 1.64 -26.94
C ARG A 100 4.09 1.34 -27.50
N LEU A 101 5.10 1.43 -26.66
CA LEU A 101 6.46 1.00 -26.92
C LEU A 101 7.04 0.21 -25.73
N SER A 102 8.29 -0.22 -25.85
CA SER A 102 9.02 -0.92 -24.79
C SER A 102 10.45 -0.38 -24.72
N LEU A 103 10.74 0.46 -23.72
CA LEU A 103 12.07 1.02 -23.50
C LEU A 103 12.98 0.01 -22.80
N SER A 104 14.29 0.25 -22.87
CA SER A 104 15.27 -0.53 -22.12
C SER A 104 15.08 -0.34 -20.62
N THR A 105 15.15 -1.43 -19.86
CA THR A 105 15.21 -1.36 -18.39
C THR A 105 16.59 -0.92 -17.90
N ILE A 106 17.64 -1.14 -18.70
CA ILE A 106 19.02 -0.75 -18.37
C ILE A 106 19.31 0.59 -19.04
N THR A 107 19.73 1.57 -18.24
CA THR A 107 20.12 2.93 -18.67
C THR A 107 21.55 3.22 -18.18
N SER A 108 22.21 4.21 -18.80
CA SER A 108 23.52 4.69 -18.34
C SER A 108 23.38 5.74 -17.24
N GLU A 109 24.33 5.76 -16.30
CA GLU A 109 24.41 6.85 -15.32
C GLU A 109 24.76 8.19 -16.00
N GLU A 110 25.50 8.16 -17.11
CA GLU A 110 25.86 9.36 -17.88
C GLU A 110 24.61 10.10 -18.38
N LEU A 111 23.59 9.38 -18.84
CA LEU A 111 22.35 9.98 -19.29
C LEU A 111 21.63 10.70 -18.14
N TRP A 112 21.59 10.11 -16.95
CA TRP A 112 20.99 10.69 -15.75
C TRP A 112 21.79 11.87 -15.16
N LYS A 113 23.09 11.97 -15.46
CA LYS A 113 23.88 13.16 -15.13
C LYS A 113 23.45 14.38 -15.96
N LYS A 114 23.01 14.18 -17.21
CA LYS A 114 22.54 15.29 -18.07
C LYS A 114 21.26 15.94 -17.53
N SER A 115 20.35 15.16 -16.93
CA SER A 115 19.13 15.67 -16.30
C SER A 115 19.35 16.24 -14.89
N ASP A 116 20.57 16.10 -14.34
CA ASP A 116 20.93 16.47 -12.97
C ASP A 116 20.14 15.70 -11.88
N ARG A 117 19.61 14.51 -12.22
CA ARG A 117 18.85 13.67 -11.28
C ARG A 117 19.69 12.61 -10.59
N LEU A 118 20.82 12.20 -11.18
CA LEU A 118 21.60 11.07 -10.67
C LEU A 118 21.95 11.19 -9.17
N ASN A 119 22.30 12.40 -8.71
CA ASN A 119 22.73 12.63 -7.33
C ASN A 119 21.54 12.68 -6.35
N SER A 120 20.39 13.23 -6.74
CA SER A 120 19.24 13.37 -5.85
C SER A 120 18.60 12.01 -5.54
N VAL A 121 18.47 11.14 -6.54
CA VAL A 121 17.87 9.80 -6.39
C VAL A 121 18.87 8.69 -6.10
N ALA A 122 20.17 9.03 -5.98
CA ALA A 122 21.27 8.07 -5.84
C ALA A 122 21.01 6.91 -4.86
N PRO A 123 20.46 7.12 -3.64
CA PRO A 123 20.25 6.06 -2.67
C PRO A 123 19.17 5.04 -3.09
N GLU A 124 18.28 5.41 -4.01
CA GLU A 124 17.15 4.58 -4.47
C GLU A 124 17.44 3.86 -5.79
N LEU A 125 18.66 3.95 -6.32
CA LEU A 125 19.03 3.37 -7.61
C LEU A 125 19.76 2.04 -7.46
N PHE A 126 19.29 1.03 -8.20
CA PHE A 126 20.09 -0.16 -8.46
C PHE A 126 21.18 0.15 -9.48
N ARG A 127 22.42 0.22 -9.02
CA ARG A 127 23.61 0.47 -9.86
C ARG A 127 24.33 -0.83 -10.19
N LEU A 128 24.85 -0.91 -11.41
CA LEU A 128 25.63 -2.03 -11.88
C LEU A 128 26.78 -1.55 -12.76
N THR A 129 27.90 -2.24 -12.70
CA THR A 129 29.03 -1.98 -13.58
C THR A 129 29.14 -3.11 -14.57
N ASP A 130 29.19 -2.79 -15.86
CA ASP A 130 29.37 -3.81 -16.89
C ASP A 130 30.84 -4.29 -16.95
N ARG A 131 31.07 -5.30 -17.79
CA ARG A 131 32.40 -5.90 -18.01
C ARG A 131 33.39 -5.01 -18.77
N LYS A 132 32.97 -3.84 -19.24
CA LYS A 132 33.81 -2.78 -19.81
C LYS A 132 33.97 -1.61 -18.82
N GLU A 133 33.58 -1.80 -17.56
CA GLU A 133 33.61 -0.79 -16.51
C GLU A 133 32.69 0.41 -16.79
N VAL A 134 31.64 0.22 -17.58
CA VAL A 134 30.60 1.23 -17.82
C VAL A 134 29.61 1.23 -16.67
N SER A 135 29.39 2.41 -16.09
CA SER A 135 28.38 2.65 -15.05
C SER A 135 26.98 2.62 -15.64
N LEU A 136 26.23 1.59 -15.28
CA LEU A 136 24.84 1.35 -15.69
C LEU A 136 23.94 1.32 -14.45
N MET A 137 22.63 1.41 -14.70
CA MET A 137 21.63 1.31 -13.64
C MET A 137 20.35 0.68 -14.18
N LEU A 138 19.56 0.10 -13.28
CA LEU A 138 18.18 -0.28 -13.58
C LEU A 138 17.30 0.97 -13.46
N SER A 139 16.47 1.18 -14.47
CA SER A 139 15.68 2.40 -14.61
C SER A 139 14.53 2.44 -13.58
N PRO A 140 14.50 3.42 -12.67
CA PRO A 140 13.38 3.63 -11.74
C PRO A 140 12.18 4.30 -12.42
N THR A 141 12.45 5.00 -13.52
CA THR A 141 11.54 5.70 -14.45
C THR A 141 12.31 6.00 -15.74
N HIS A 142 11.68 6.60 -16.76
CA HIS A 142 12.21 6.64 -18.13
C HIS A 142 12.18 8.02 -18.78
N GLU A 143 12.09 9.13 -18.03
CA GLU A 143 12.06 10.48 -18.62
C GLU A 143 13.28 10.76 -19.51
N GLU A 144 14.49 10.37 -19.09
CA GLU A 144 15.70 10.64 -19.85
C GLU A 144 15.81 9.78 -21.12
N GLU A 145 15.47 8.50 -21.02
CA GLU A 145 15.52 7.54 -22.13
C GLU A 145 14.54 7.94 -23.24
N ILE A 146 13.29 8.24 -22.88
CA ILE A 146 12.27 8.61 -23.86
C ILE A 146 12.55 9.99 -24.48
N THR A 147 13.04 10.95 -23.69
CA THR A 147 13.40 12.27 -24.20
C THR A 147 14.55 12.18 -25.20
N THR A 148 15.56 11.35 -24.91
CA THR A 148 16.69 11.12 -25.82
C THR A 148 16.24 10.45 -27.12
N LEU A 149 15.32 9.47 -27.03
CA LEU A 149 14.74 8.84 -28.21
C LEU A 149 13.99 9.85 -29.10
N VAL A 150 13.17 10.71 -28.49
CA VAL A 150 12.41 11.73 -29.21
C VAL A 150 13.33 12.81 -29.78
N ALA A 151 14.31 13.30 -29.03
CA ALA A 151 15.29 14.30 -29.51
C ALA A 151 15.99 13.86 -30.81
N ASN A 152 16.33 12.57 -30.91
CA ASN A 152 17.01 12.04 -32.10
C ASN A 152 16.09 11.83 -33.30
N THR A 153 14.77 11.77 -33.10
CA THR A 153 13.81 11.35 -34.13
C THR A 153 12.89 12.49 -34.59
N VAL A 154 12.49 13.37 -33.66
CA VAL A 154 11.55 14.46 -33.90
C VAL A 154 12.32 15.77 -34.03
N GLN A 155 12.20 16.41 -35.19
CA GLN A 155 12.91 17.65 -35.51
C GLN A 155 11.95 18.79 -35.92
N SER A 156 10.71 18.45 -36.28
CA SER A 156 9.70 19.40 -36.74
C SER A 156 8.50 19.45 -35.80
N TYR A 157 7.92 20.64 -35.64
CA TYR A 157 6.65 20.82 -34.94
C TYR A 157 5.49 20.01 -35.55
N LYS A 158 5.60 19.61 -36.82
CA LYS A 158 4.57 18.82 -37.54
C LYS A 158 4.44 17.38 -37.04
N ASP A 159 5.47 16.88 -36.35
CA ASP A 159 5.47 15.54 -35.78
C ASP A 159 4.85 15.51 -34.38
N LEU A 160 4.42 16.67 -33.87
CA LEU A 160 3.79 16.86 -32.56
C LEU A 160 2.28 17.19 -32.73
N PRO A 161 1.42 16.82 -31.76
CA PRO A 161 1.74 16.19 -30.48
C PRO A 161 2.04 14.70 -30.60
N LEU A 162 2.98 14.22 -29.77
CA LEU A 162 3.35 12.81 -29.70
C LEU A 162 3.07 12.26 -28.30
N ARG A 163 2.48 11.07 -28.22
CA ARG A 163 2.07 10.42 -26.97
C ARG A 163 2.59 8.99 -26.96
N LEU A 164 3.57 8.71 -26.11
CA LEU A 164 4.28 7.43 -26.08
C LEU A 164 4.21 6.82 -24.69
N TYR A 165 3.74 5.58 -24.57
CA TYR A 165 3.66 4.91 -23.28
C TYR A 165 4.25 3.51 -23.31
N GLN A 166 4.57 2.99 -22.14
CA GLN A 166 4.93 1.59 -21.96
C GLN A 166 4.28 1.04 -20.69
N ILE A 167 4.21 -0.29 -20.60
CA ILE A 167 3.92 -0.98 -19.36
C ILE A 167 5.07 -1.95 -19.14
N THR A 168 5.93 -1.63 -18.18
CA THR A 168 7.17 -2.38 -17.94
C THR A 168 7.54 -2.39 -16.46
N ARG A 169 8.56 -3.19 -16.12
CA ARG A 169 9.11 -3.26 -14.76
C ARG A 169 9.97 -2.04 -14.47
N LYS A 170 9.83 -1.54 -13.25
CA LYS A 170 10.60 -0.46 -12.65
C LYS A 170 11.32 -1.00 -11.42
N TYR A 171 12.47 -0.40 -11.14
CA TYR A 171 13.38 -0.84 -10.09
C TYR A 171 13.73 0.35 -9.21
N ARG A 172 13.35 0.30 -7.94
CA ARG A 172 13.70 1.31 -6.94
C ARG A 172 14.25 0.58 -5.73
N ASP A 173 15.46 0.91 -5.30
CA ASP A 173 16.07 0.27 -4.13
C ASP A 173 15.51 0.85 -2.83
N GLU A 174 14.20 0.65 -2.66
CA GLU A 174 13.45 1.10 -1.50
C GLU A 174 14.07 0.54 -0.21
N MET A 175 14.49 1.45 0.68
CA MET A 175 15.18 1.12 1.93
C MET A 175 14.32 0.24 2.84
N ARG A 176 12.99 0.48 2.83
CA ARG A 176 12.02 -0.25 3.66
C ARG A 176 10.81 -0.69 2.83
N PRO A 177 10.91 -1.77 2.03
CA PRO A 177 9.77 -2.29 1.29
C PRO A 177 8.74 -2.84 2.27
N ARG A 178 7.47 -2.46 2.10
CA ARG A 178 6.38 -2.75 3.04
C ARG A 178 5.06 -2.96 2.31
N GLN A 179 4.14 -3.65 2.99
CA GLN A 179 2.78 -3.89 2.49
C GLN A 179 2.73 -4.57 1.10
N GLY A 180 3.67 -5.48 0.83
CA GLY A 180 3.62 -6.32 -0.37
C GLY A 180 3.84 -5.55 -1.67
N LEU A 181 2.83 -5.60 -2.56
CA LEU A 181 2.86 -4.94 -3.86
C LEU A 181 2.64 -3.41 -3.79
N LEU A 182 2.28 -2.87 -2.62
CA LEU A 182 2.04 -1.44 -2.44
C LEU A 182 3.35 -0.64 -2.45
N ARG A 183 4.40 -1.15 -1.79
CA ARG A 183 5.72 -0.52 -1.76
C ARG A 183 6.82 -1.58 -1.88
N SER A 184 7.20 -1.86 -3.12
CA SER A 184 8.15 -2.91 -3.51
C SER A 184 9.38 -2.31 -4.21
N ARG A 185 10.44 -3.12 -4.33
CA ARG A 185 11.70 -2.74 -5.00
C ARG A 185 11.67 -3.03 -6.50
N GLU A 186 10.86 -4.01 -6.90
CA GLU A 186 10.53 -4.32 -8.29
C GLU A 186 9.00 -4.28 -8.45
N PHE A 187 8.51 -3.52 -9.42
CA PHE A 187 7.08 -3.40 -9.70
C PHE A 187 6.79 -3.09 -11.17
N VAL A 188 5.58 -3.37 -11.63
CA VAL A 188 5.11 -3.00 -12.97
C VAL A 188 4.39 -1.66 -12.90
N MET A 189 4.78 -0.75 -13.79
CA MET A 189 4.21 0.57 -13.93
C MET A 189 3.90 0.83 -15.40
N LYS A 190 2.77 1.50 -15.64
CA LYS A 190 2.53 2.19 -16.89
C LYS A 190 3.04 3.61 -16.77
N ASP A 191 3.88 4.03 -17.70
CA ASP A 191 4.40 5.40 -17.81
C ASP A 191 4.16 5.89 -19.24
N LEU A 192 3.46 7.01 -19.34
CA LEU A 192 3.16 7.73 -20.58
C LEU A 192 3.92 9.05 -20.55
N TYR A 193 4.50 9.41 -21.69
CA TYR A 193 5.19 10.67 -21.92
C TYR A 193 4.54 11.37 -23.11
N THR A 194 4.23 12.66 -22.93
CA THR A 194 3.65 13.49 -23.99
C THR A 194 4.65 14.57 -24.38
N PHE A 195 4.62 14.92 -25.65
CA PHE A 195 5.50 15.88 -26.29
C PHE A 195 4.62 16.83 -27.10
N ASP A 196 4.58 18.08 -26.68
CA ASP A 196 3.68 19.10 -27.19
C ASP A 196 4.47 20.34 -27.61
N VAL A 197 3.94 21.10 -28.58
CA VAL A 197 4.64 22.27 -29.16
C VAL A 197 4.66 23.45 -28.19
N SER A 198 3.55 23.67 -27.49
CA SER A 198 3.32 24.83 -26.63
C SER A 198 2.80 24.41 -25.25
N ALA A 199 2.93 25.29 -24.26
CA ALA A 199 2.48 25.01 -22.90
C ALA A 199 0.95 24.81 -22.87
N GLU A 200 0.23 25.61 -23.65
CA GLU A 200 -1.23 25.56 -23.78
C GLU A 200 -1.68 24.19 -24.30
N THR A 201 -1.08 23.72 -25.40
CA THR A 201 -1.36 22.38 -25.94
C THR A 201 -0.97 21.25 -24.98
N ALA A 202 0.09 21.45 -24.19
CA ALA A 202 0.51 20.47 -23.19
C ALA A 202 -0.50 20.35 -22.05
N ILE A 203 -1.11 21.46 -21.62
CA ILE A 203 -2.19 21.46 -20.62
C ILE A 203 -3.46 20.79 -21.17
N GLU A 204 -3.83 21.04 -22.42
CA GLU A 204 -4.95 20.34 -23.06
C GLU A 204 -4.70 18.82 -23.14
N THR A 205 -3.49 18.40 -23.53
CA THR A 205 -3.09 16.99 -23.51
C THR A 205 -3.12 16.42 -22.08
N TYR A 206 -2.67 17.19 -21.09
CA TYR A 206 -2.70 16.79 -19.68
C TYR A 206 -4.13 16.50 -19.21
N GLU A 207 -5.09 17.38 -19.50
CA GLU A 207 -6.51 17.19 -19.17
C GLU A 207 -7.12 15.96 -19.88
N GLN A 208 -6.76 15.71 -21.14
CA GLN A 208 -7.18 14.50 -21.88
C GLN A 208 -6.68 13.23 -21.19
N VAL A 209 -5.43 13.21 -20.72
CA VAL A 209 -4.87 12.07 -19.99
C VAL A 209 -5.54 11.91 -18.63
N GLN A 210 -5.83 13.00 -17.91
CA GLN A 210 -6.57 12.92 -16.64
C GLN A 210 -7.97 12.31 -16.83
N ALA A 211 -8.68 12.70 -17.89
CA ALA A 211 -9.97 12.10 -18.23
C ALA A 211 -9.85 10.60 -18.53
N ALA A 212 -8.81 10.19 -19.27
CA ALA A 212 -8.53 8.79 -19.54
C ALA A 212 -8.22 8.00 -18.25
N TYR A 213 -7.45 8.58 -17.33
CA TYR A 213 -7.18 7.96 -16.02
C TYR A 213 -8.46 7.75 -15.22
N LYS A 214 -9.30 8.77 -15.10
CA LYS A 214 -10.61 8.66 -14.45
C LYS A 214 -11.43 7.53 -15.07
N ALA A 215 -11.48 7.45 -16.40
CA ALA A 215 -12.19 6.39 -17.12
C ALA A 215 -11.60 4.98 -16.86
N ILE A 216 -10.27 4.85 -16.75
CA ILE A 216 -9.58 3.60 -16.39
C ILE A 216 -10.06 3.12 -15.00
N PHE A 217 -10.00 3.98 -13.99
CA PHE A 217 -10.40 3.63 -12.63
C PHE A 217 -11.91 3.37 -12.52
N ASP A 218 -12.74 4.14 -13.24
CA ASP A 218 -14.20 3.94 -13.33
C ASP A 218 -14.57 2.60 -14.00
N GLU A 219 -13.83 2.16 -15.01
CA GLU A 219 -14.02 0.85 -15.65
C GLU A 219 -13.67 -0.29 -14.68
N MET A 220 -12.60 -0.12 -13.91
CA MET A 220 -12.18 -1.06 -12.86
C MET A 220 -13.04 -1.01 -11.60
N LYS A 221 -13.93 0.00 -11.48
CA LYS A 221 -14.77 0.26 -10.28
C LYS A 221 -13.95 0.55 -9.02
N ILE A 222 -12.84 1.26 -9.18
CA ILE A 222 -11.99 1.70 -8.09
C ILE A 222 -12.35 3.16 -7.77
N PRO A 223 -12.92 3.46 -6.59
CA PRO A 223 -13.25 4.83 -6.23
C PRO A 223 -11.96 5.61 -5.94
N ILE A 224 -11.69 6.64 -6.74
CA ILE A 224 -10.48 7.45 -6.61
C ILE A 224 -10.80 8.90 -6.20
N LEU A 225 -9.91 9.47 -5.41
CA LEU A 225 -9.80 10.89 -5.13
C LEU A 225 -8.66 11.45 -5.97
N VAL A 226 -8.93 12.46 -6.79
CA VAL A 226 -7.90 13.14 -7.58
C VAL A 226 -7.42 14.34 -6.79
N ALA A 227 -6.24 14.22 -6.18
CA ALA A 227 -5.67 15.22 -5.30
C ALA A 227 -4.64 16.07 -6.04
N GLU A 228 -4.69 17.38 -5.84
CA GLU A 228 -3.56 18.26 -6.17
C GLU A 228 -2.35 17.86 -5.32
N ALA A 229 -1.17 17.84 -5.94
CA ALA A 229 0.04 17.30 -5.33
C ALA A 229 1.28 18.16 -5.63
N SER A 230 2.35 17.92 -4.88
CA SER A 230 3.65 18.51 -5.18
C SER A 230 4.20 17.95 -6.51
N SER A 231 4.99 18.76 -7.21
CA SER A 231 5.72 18.29 -8.41
C SER A 231 7.08 17.68 -8.05
N GLY A 232 7.57 17.91 -6.82
CA GLY A 232 8.81 17.35 -6.29
C GLY A 232 10.01 17.45 -7.26
N ASP A 233 10.82 16.40 -7.28
CA ASP A 233 12.04 16.29 -8.11
C ASP A 233 11.74 16.12 -9.62
N MET A 234 10.50 15.80 -9.99
CA MET A 234 10.11 15.64 -11.39
C MET A 234 10.09 17.00 -12.12
N GLY A 235 9.95 18.10 -11.38
CA GLY A 235 9.85 19.47 -11.90
C GLY A 235 8.48 19.77 -12.51
N GLY A 236 8.12 21.06 -12.54
CA GLY A 236 6.83 21.54 -13.04
C GLY A 236 6.00 22.27 -12.00
N ASN A 237 4.85 22.81 -12.44
CA ASN A 237 3.95 23.61 -11.60
C ASN A 237 2.54 23.00 -11.47
N HIS A 238 2.27 21.90 -12.18
CA HIS A 238 0.95 21.26 -12.20
C HIS A 238 1.11 19.74 -12.05
N SER A 239 0.51 19.21 -10.98
CA SER A 239 0.66 17.81 -10.57
C SER A 239 -0.60 17.32 -9.85
N HIS A 240 -1.03 16.10 -10.18
CA HIS A 240 -2.19 15.46 -9.56
C HIS A 240 -1.93 13.97 -9.30
N GLU A 241 -2.29 13.53 -8.10
CA GLU A 241 -2.22 12.14 -7.62
C GLU A 241 -3.62 11.51 -7.58
N TYR A 242 -3.67 10.20 -7.77
CA TYR A 242 -4.89 9.41 -7.87
C TYR A 242 -4.94 8.44 -6.71
N HIS A 243 -5.81 8.71 -5.75
CA HIS A 243 -5.79 8.09 -4.43
C HIS A 243 -6.99 7.19 -4.19
N LEU A 244 -6.77 5.96 -3.73
CA LEU A 244 -7.82 5.11 -3.18
C LEU A 244 -7.86 5.30 -1.66
N ALA A 245 -8.97 5.81 -1.13
CA ALA A 245 -9.14 6.00 0.32
C ALA A 245 -9.11 4.65 1.04
N ASP A 246 -8.11 4.46 1.90
CA ASP A 246 -7.88 3.23 2.65
C ASP A 246 -7.04 3.52 3.90
N ALA A 247 -7.38 2.90 5.03
CA ALA A 247 -6.70 3.14 6.30
C ALA A 247 -5.22 2.69 6.28
N THR A 248 -4.87 1.75 5.40
CA THR A 248 -3.49 1.27 5.22
C THR A 248 -2.62 2.21 4.39
N GLY A 249 -3.25 3.19 3.74
CA GLY A 249 -2.61 4.19 2.88
C GLY A 249 -1.52 4.99 3.57
N GLU A 250 -0.42 5.27 2.87
CA GLU A 250 0.70 6.05 3.42
C GLU A 250 0.45 7.55 3.34
N ASP A 251 -0.32 7.98 2.34
CA ASP A 251 -0.58 9.39 2.06
C ASP A 251 -1.80 9.88 2.81
N THR A 252 -1.80 11.18 3.09
CA THR A 252 -2.91 11.86 3.75
C THR A 252 -3.51 12.85 2.76
N VAL A 253 -4.79 12.68 2.44
CA VAL A 253 -5.51 13.48 1.46
C VAL A 253 -6.66 14.21 2.13
N ALA A 254 -6.71 15.52 1.92
CA ALA A 254 -7.81 16.37 2.37
C ALA A 254 -8.81 16.59 1.23
N HIS A 255 -10.10 16.35 1.48
CA HIS A 255 -11.20 16.54 0.54
C HIS A 255 -12.29 17.44 1.13
N CYS A 256 -12.78 18.40 0.35
CA CYS A 256 -13.84 19.32 0.75
C CYS A 256 -15.23 18.72 0.55
N THR A 257 -16.06 18.82 1.58
CA THR A 257 -17.45 18.35 1.59
C THR A 257 -18.42 19.09 0.65
N SER A 258 -18.04 20.22 0.05
CA SER A 258 -18.98 21.06 -0.73
C SER A 258 -18.53 21.45 -2.13
N CYS A 259 -17.24 21.66 -2.40
CA CYS A 259 -16.77 22.22 -3.69
C CYS A 259 -15.83 21.31 -4.50
N GLY A 260 -15.58 20.07 -4.04
CA GLY A 260 -14.73 19.11 -4.75
C GLY A 260 -13.22 19.33 -4.62
N TYR A 261 -12.78 20.37 -3.91
CA TYR A 261 -11.36 20.59 -3.59
C TYR A 261 -10.76 19.34 -2.94
N THR A 262 -9.67 18.84 -3.52
CA THR A 262 -8.96 17.66 -3.01
C THR A 262 -7.47 17.90 -3.19
N ALA A 263 -6.69 17.70 -2.13
CA ALA A 263 -5.25 17.97 -2.15
C ALA A 263 -4.52 17.04 -1.17
N ASN A 264 -3.30 16.66 -1.51
CA ASN A 264 -2.38 15.96 -0.61
C ASN A 264 -1.95 16.90 0.51
N ASP A 265 -1.77 16.41 1.74
CA ASP A 265 -1.29 17.17 2.91
C ASP A 265 -0.04 18.01 2.64
N GLU A 266 0.82 17.59 1.69
CA GLU A 266 1.98 18.37 1.26
C GLU A 266 1.63 19.75 0.67
N VAL A 267 0.53 19.85 -0.09
CA VAL A 267 0.13 21.08 -0.79
C VAL A 267 -1.20 21.64 -0.31
N ALA A 268 -1.91 20.89 0.52
CA ALA A 268 -3.27 21.22 0.92
C ALA A 268 -3.28 22.43 1.86
N LYS A 269 -4.08 23.43 1.48
CA LYS A 269 -4.31 24.62 2.28
C LYS A 269 -5.61 24.50 3.07
N SER A 270 -5.68 25.15 4.24
CA SER A 270 -6.93 25.39 4.96
C SER A 270 -7.23 26.88 5.02
N ARG A 271 -8.52 27.22 5.14
CA ARG A 271 -8.94 28.58 5.43
C ARG A 271 -8.49 28.94 6.85
N SER A 272 -7.70 30.00 6.97
CA SER A 272 -7.25 30.49 8.27
C SER A 272 -8.46 30.89 9.13
N LYS A 273 -8.53 30.33 10.35
CA LYS A 273 -9.46 30.86 11.37
C LYS A 273 -8.93 32.23 11.77
N SER A 274 -9.76 33.27 11.64
CA SER A 274 -9.44 34.64 12.01
C SER A 274 -8.83 34.72 13.41
N HIS A 275 -7.70 35.44 13.53
CA HIS A 275 -6.93 35.80 14.73
C HIS A 275 -7.48 35.22 16.05
N VAL A 276 -7.11 33.98 16.37
CA VAL A 276 -7.17 33.52 17.76
C VAL A 276 -6.01 34.20 18.48
N VAL A 277 -6.32 35.16 19.36
CA VAL A 277 -5.33 35.74 20.26
C VAL A 277 -4.95 34.67 21.26
N PHE A 278 -3.81 34.01 21.05
CA PHE A 278 -3.28 33.04 22.00
C PHE A 278 -2.77 33.77 23.25
N ASP A 279 -3.16 33.30 24.43
CA ASP A 279 -2.56 33.76 25.70
C ASP A 279 -1.14 33.19 25.83
N THR A 280 -0.17 33.99 25.42
CA THR A 280 1.24 33.61 25.29
C THR A 280 2.02 33.58 26.61
N ASN A 281 1.36 33.72 27.76
CA ASN A 281 2.00 33.60 29.07
C ASN A 281 1.96 32.17 29.63
N ALA A 282 1.25 31.24 28.98
CA ALA A 282 1.15 29.84 29.40
C ALA A 282 2.05 28.94 28.51
N PRO A 283 2.98 28.14 29.08
CA PRO A 283 3.79 27.17 28.34
C PRO A 283 2.99 26.10 27.56
N SER A 284 1.69 25.99 27.82
CA SER A 284 0.77 25.07 27.14
C SER A 284 0.17 25.64 25.84
N SER A 285 0.52 26.87 25.45
CA SER A 285 -0.06 27.57 24.28
C SER A 285 0.71 27.37 22.98
N TYR A 286 1.96 26.92 23.04
CA TYR A 286 2.83 26.71 21.88
C TYR A 286 3.58 25.38 21.99
N GLY A 287 3.80 24.74 20.85
CA GLY A 287 4.67 23.59 20.66
C GLY A 287 6.02 24.00 20.08
N LEU A 288 7.05 23.22 20.42
CA LEU A 288 8.38 23.33 19.86
C LEU A 288 8.79 21.98 19.27
N TRP A 289 9.12 21.97 17.99
CA TRP A 289 9.75 20.85 17.33
C TRP A 289 11.19 21.20 16.98
N ARG A 290 12.09 20.20 17.06
CA ARG A 290 13.52 20.37 16.75
C ARG A 290 13.91 19.49 15.59
N GLY A 291 14.78 20.01 14.72
CA GLY A 291 15.34 19.31 13.58
C GLY A 291 16.79 19.71 13.29
N ILE A 292 17.41 19.04 12.32
CA ILE A 292 18.77 19.33 11.87
C ILE A 292 18.87 19.08 10.35
N THR A 293 19.73 19.80 9.66
CA THR A 293 20.04 19.56 8.24
C THR A 293 20.97 18.36 8.04
N LYS A 294 20.96 17.80 6.82
CA LYS A 294 21.80 16.62 6.46
C LYS A 294 23.30 16.87 6.60
N ASP A 295 23.73 18.10 6.34
CA ASP A 295 25.12 18.56 6.51
C ASP A 295 25.49 18.80 7.98
N ARG A 296 24.51 18.74 8.89
CA ARG A 296 24.61 18.96 10.34
C ARG A 296 25.05 20.37 10.75
N ASN A 297 25.01 21.34 9.85
CA ASN A 297 25.43 22.71 10.14
C ASN A 297 24.25 23.63 10.50
N THR A 298 23.00 23.21 10.31
CA THR A 298 21.83 24.05 10.65
C THR A 298 20.92 23.35 11.64
N LEU A 299 20.82 23.91 12.84
CA LEU A 299 19.89 23.50 13.90
C LEU A 299 18.55 24.22 13.70
N ILE A 300 17.43 23.51 13.84
CA ILE A 300 16.11 24.05 13.50
C ILE A 300 15.18 23.95 14.69
N ASN A 301 14.59 25.07 15.10
CA ASN A 301 13.46 25.13 16.01
C ASN A 301 12.20 25.55 15.24
N ALA A 302 11.17 24.71 15.20
CA ALA A 302 9.86 25.07 14.65
C ALA A 302 8.86 25.32 15.79
N TRP A 303 8.36 26.56 15.87
CA TRP A 303 7.43 27.05 16.89
C TRP A 303 6.03 27.16 16.30
N TYR A 304 5.07 26.42 16.87
CA TYR A 304 3.70 26.34 16.35
C TYR A 304 2.66 26.41 17.47
N PRO A 305 1.40 26.80 17.21
CA PRO A 305 0.38 26.89 18.26
C PRO A 305 -0.05 25.50 18.72
N GLN A 306 -0.13 25.28 20.04
CA GLN A 306 -0.60 24.02 20.62
C GLN A 306 -2.06 24.15 21.10
N SER A 307 -2.99 24.35 20.16
CA SER A 307 -4.43 24.26 20.47
C SER A 307 -4.95 22.86 20.16
N ASN A 308 -5.51 22.17 21.17
CA ASN A 308 -6.25 20.90 21.04
C ASN A 308 -5.63 19.83 20.12
N GLY A 309 -4.32 19.56 20.26
CA GLY A 309 -3.68 18.43 19.58
C GLY A 309 -3.20 18.69 18.15
N GLY A 310 -3.05 19.96 17.73
CA GLY A 310 -2.41 20.28 16.44
C GLY A 310 -1.00 19.69 16.31
N CYS A 311 -0.78 18.92 15.24
CA CYS A 311 0.53 18.37 14.88
C CYS A 311 1.27 19.33 13.94
N LEU A 312 2.60 19.31 13.97
CA LEU A 312 3.44 20.08 13.04
C LEU A 312 3.37 19.47 11.62
N ASN A 313 3.18 20.31 10.61
CA ASN A 313 3.42 19.94 9.22
C ASN A 313 4.93 20.03 8.93
N LEU A 314 5.60 18.86 8.85
CA LEU A 314 7.02 18.77 8.54
C LEU A 314 7.35 19.23 7.11
N HIS A 315 6.42 19.11 6.16
CA HIS A 315 6.62 19.59 4.79
C HIS A 315 6.73 21.11 4.75
N ALA A 316 5.90 21.82 5.50
CA ALA A 316 6.00 23.29 5.62
C ALA A 316 7.37 23.74 6.17
N VAL A 317 8.00 22.93 7.03
CA VAL A 317 9.36 23.18 7.52
C VAL A 317 10.40 22.88 6.45
N LYS A 318 10.24 21.77 5.72
CA LYS A 318 11.14 21.36 4.63
C LYS A 318 11.12 22.32 3.44
N ASP A 319 9.98 22.93 3.13
CA ASP A 319 9.89 23.96 2.08
C ASP A 319 10.74 25.19 2.39
N LEU A 320 10.90 25.52 3.68
CA LEU A 320 11.77 26.60 4.15
C LEU A 320 13.23 26.17 4.27
N VAL A 321 13.45 24.89 4.62
CA VAL A 321 14.78 24.29 4.77
C VAL A 321 14.86 23.00 3.95
N PRO A 322 15.15 23.08 2.64
CA PRO A 322 15.15 21.91 1.75
C PRO A 322 16.11 20.79 2.18
N GLU A 323 17.21 21.16 2.84
CA GLU A 323 18.26 20.25 3.34
C GLU A 323 17.92 19.60 4.70
N LEU A 324 16.69 19.76 5.19
CA LEU A 324 16.23 19.14 6.43
C LEU A 324 16.36 17.61 6.38
N ASP A 325 16.96 17.02 7.41
CA ASP A 325 17.04 15.57 7.56
C ASP A 325 15.78 15.03 8.27
N THR A 326 14.81 14.61 7.48
CA THR A 326 13.55 14.03 7.97
C THR A 326 13.70 12.61 8.54
N SER A 327 14.87 11.99 8.43
CA SER A 327 15.13 10.64 8.97
C SER A 327 15.49 10.65 10.46
N VAL A 328 15.81 11.82 11.00
CA VAL A 328 16.21 12.03 12.40
C VAL A 328 14.97 12.21 13.27
N HIS A 329 14.71 11.23 14.14
CA HIS A 329 13.60 11.29 15.10
C HIS A 329 13.95 12.02 16.41
N ASP A 330 15.22 11.94 16.84
CA ASP A 330 15.74 12.66 17.99
C ASP A 330 17.01 13.42 17.57
N PRO A 331 16.93 14.75 17.39
CA PRO A 331 18.05 15.54 16.90
C PRO A 331 19.05 15.92 18.00
N LEU A 332 18.69 15.78 19.29
CA LEU A 332 19.50 16.28 20.40
C LEU A 332 20.93 15.70 20.44
N PRO A 333 21.15 14.38 20.23
CA PRO A 333 22.51 13.83 20.17
C PRO A 333 23.33 14.36 19.00
N LEU A 334 22.68 14.77 17.90
CA LEU A 334 23.36 15.33 16.74
C LEU A 334 23.64 16.82 16.92
N TRP A 335 22.78 17.53 17.66
CA TRP A 335 22.99 18.93 18.04
C TRP A 335 24.23 19.06 18.92
N ASP A 336 24.42 18.16 19.89
CA ASP A 336 25.60 18.11 20.76
C ASP A 336 26.91 18.07 19.95
N ILE A 337 26.95 17.23 18.92
CA ILE A 337 28.12 17.12 18.02
C ILE A 337 28.25 18.35 17.09
N ALA A 338 27.12 18.89 16.63
CA ALA A 338 27.11 19.99 15.66
C ALA A 338 27.52 21.33 16.27
N VAL A 339 27.21 21.55 17.56
CA VAL A 339 27.52 22.81 18.27
C VAL A 339 29.03 23.09 18.34
N ASP A 340 29.87 22.05 18.30
CA ASP A 340 31.34 22.17 18.26
C ASP A 340 31.89 22.76 16.94
N SER A 341 31.07 22.81 15.88
CA SER A 341 31.48 23.36 14.59
C SER A 341 31.23 24.88 14.53
N PRO A 342 32.23 25.68 14.12
CA PRO A 342 32.11 27.15 14.06
C PRO A 342 31.13 27.63 12.98
N ASP A 343 30.79 26.77 12.02
CA ASP A 343 29.87 27.09 10.92
C ASP A 343 28.39 26.79 11.27
N THR A 344 28.12 26.30 12.48
CA THR A 344 26.77 25.87 12.87
C THR A 344 25.86 27.05 13.14
N ALA A 345 24.69 27.09 12.50
CA ALA A 345 23.67 28.13 12.66
C ALA A 345 22.39 27.58 13.31
N LEU A 346 21.67 28.42 14.07
CA LEU A 346 20.35 28.10 14.63
C LEU A 346 19.26 28.90 13.92
N VAL A 347 18.27 28.21 13.36
CA VAL A 347 17.13 28.81 12.66
C VAL A 347 15.84 28.55 13.43
N ASN A 348 15.17 29.62 13.83
CA ASN A 348 13.84 29.58 14.44
C ASN A 348 12.77 29.86 13.38
N ILE A 349 11.97 28.85 13.08
CA ILE A 349 10.83 28.94 12.16
C ILE A 349 9.59 29.12 13.02
N VAL A 350 8.88 30.23 12.82
CA VAL A 350 7.78 30.63 13.70
C VAL A 350 6.49 30.70 12.89
N ASP A 351 5.47 29.99 13.35
CA ASP A 351 4.14 30.10 12.77
C ASP A 351 3.62 31.55 12.82
N GLY A 352 2.99 31.99 11.74
CA GLY A 352 2.47 33.33 11.57
C GLY A 352 1.49 33.76 12.67
N ARG A 353 0.77 32.81 13.28
CA ARG A 353 -0.11 33.07 14.43
C ARG A 353 0.64 33.44 15.70
N LEU A 354 1.90 32.98 15.84
CA LEU A 354 2.77 33.29 16.98
C LEU A 354 3.71 34.47 16.69
N ALA A 355 3.95 34.81 15.42
CA ALA A 355 4.93 35.80 14.99
C ALA A 355 4.88 37.14 15.76
N THR A 356 3.68 37.70 15.96
CA THR A 356 3.48 38.99 16.65
C THR A 356 3.89 38.94 18.12
N SER A 357 3.76 37.78 18.77
CA SER A 357 4.08 37.58 20.18
C SER A 357 5.46 36.96 20.40
N PHE A 358 6.04 36.33 19.37
CA PHE A 358 7.32 35.64 19.45
C PHE A 358 8.46 36.58 19.88
N GLY A 359 8.53 37.80 19.34
CA GLY A 359 9.55 38.78 19.75
C GLY A 359 9.49 39.18 21.24
N LYS A 360 8.30 39.10 21.87
CA LYS A 360 8.13 39.34 23.31
C LYS A 360 8.47 38.13 24.17
N MET A 361 8.32 36.92 23.62
CA MET A 361 8.61 35.65 24.29
C MET A 361 10.06 35.20 24.13
N HIS A 362 10.71 35.53 23.02
CA HIS A 362 12.06 35.09 22.65
C HIS A 362 13.09 35.18 23.79
N PRO A 363 13.13 36.24 24.63
CA PRO A 363 14.08 36.31 25.75
C PRO A 363 13.81 35.32 26.90
N LYS A 364 12.60 34.77 26.98
CA LYS A 364 12.15 33.83 28.02
C LYS A 364 12.08 32.38 27.54
N LEU A 365 12.24 32.14 26.24
CA LEU A 365 12.16 30.82 25.64
C LEU A 365 13.52 30.12 25.68
N SER A 366 13.53 28.83 26.02
CA SER A 366 14.72 27.97 25.89
C SER A 366 14.94 27.61 24.42
N LEU A 367 15.62 28.50 23.69
CA LEU A 367 15.98 28.29 22.28
C LEU A 367 16.95 27.11 22.10
N LEU A 368 17.81 26.89 23.09
CA LEU A 368 18.70 25.73 23.19
C LEU A 368 18.24 24.80 24.32
N PRO A 369 18.45 23.48 24.19
CA PRO A 369 18.40 22.55 25.31
C PRO A 369 19.28 23.03 26.47
N GLU A 370 18.91 22.72 27.71
CA GLU A 370 19.65 23.21 28.89
C GLU A 370 21.10 22.71 28.91
N GLU A 371 21.34 21.54 28.31
CA GLU A 371 22.64 20.89 28.19
C GLU A 371 23.59 21.59 27.20
N LEU A 372 23.06 22.42 26.28
CA LEU A 372 23.82 23.05 25.18
C LEU A 372 23.90 24.58 25.27
N ARG A 373 23.46 25.16 26.40
CA ARG A 373 23.29 26.61 26.54
C ARG A 373 24.60 27.40 26.58
N ASP A 374 25.67 26.82 27.12
CA ASP A 374 26.93 27.52 27.35
C ASP A 374 27.94 27.36 26.20
N ASP A 375 27.75 26.37 25.32
CA ASP A 375 28.73 25.97 24.30
C ASP A 375 28.43 26.51 22.89
N PHE A 376 27.20 26.96 22.60
CA PHE A 376 26.82 27.42 21.27
C PHE A 376 27.12 28.90 21.00
N VAL A 377 28.03 29.16 20.05
CA VAL A 377 28.47 30.52 19.64
C VAL A 377 28.01 30.89 18.21
N GLY A 378 27.19 30.05 17.59
CA GLY A 378 26.77 30.20 16.19
C GLY A 378 25.72 31.29 15.91
N PRO A 379 25.57 31.74 14.65
CA PRO A 379 24.59 32.76 14.27
C PRO A 379 23.15 32.25 14.43
N GLN A 380 22.25 33.13 14.90
CA GLN A 380 20.84 32.82 15.14
C GLN A 380 19.93 33.64 14.24
N PHE A 381 18.99 32.97 13.56
CA PHE A 381 18.02 33.59 12.67
C PHE A 381 16.60 33.22 13.07
N SER A 382 15.63 34.08 12.75
CA SER A 382 14.21 33.79 12.94
C SER A 382 13.42 34.19 11.68
N THR A 383 12.54 33.31 11.21
CA THR A 383 11.63 33.60 10.09
C THR A 383 10.18 33.29 10.48
N SER A 384 9.26 34.15 10.03
CA SER A 384 7.80 33.98 10.23
C SER A 384 6.97 34.16 8.96
N THR A 385 7.64 34.40 7.84
CA THR A 385 7.05 34.64 6.52
C THR A 385 7.63 33.67 5.51
N ALA A 386 6.78 33.12 4.65
CA ALA A 386 7.21 32.32 3.51
C ALA A 386 8.00 33.17 2.51
N ALA A 387 8.71 32.52 1.58
CA ALA A 387 9.39 33.20 0.46
C ALA A 387 8.43 34.08 -0.39
N SER A 388 7.13 33.77 -0.37
CA SER A 388 6.06 34.54 -1.03
C SER A 388 5.60 35.78 -0.25
N GLY A 389 6.09 36.01 0.97
CA GLY A 389 5.68 37.12 1.84
C GLY A 389 4.41 36.85 2.68
N GLU A 390 3.80 35.66 2.56
CA GLU A 390 2.64 35.26 3.37
C GLU A 390 3.07 34.78 4.77
N ALA A 391 2.18 34.89 5.75
CA ALA A 391 2.40 34.38 7.09
C ALA A 391 2.48 32.84 7.11
N LEU A 392 3.48 32.27 7.81
CA LEU A 392 3.70 30.82 7.84
C LEU A 392 2.57 30.07 8.54
N ASN A 393 2.14 28.94 7.98
CA ASN A 393 1.27 27.98 8.66
C ASN A 393 2.02 26.66 8.82
N LEU A 394 2.38 26.32 10.04
CA LEU A 394 3.15 25.13 10.38
C LEU A 394 2.28 23.99 10.95
N LEU A 395 0.96 24.15 11.01
CA LEU A 395 0.08 23.09 11.48
C LEU A 395 -0.31 22.15 10.32
N ALA A 396 -0.28 20.85 10.62
CA ALA A 396 -0.88 19.83 9.77
C ALA A 396 -2.40 20.04 9.69
N LEU A 397 -3.00 19.63 8.58
CA LEU A 397 -4.43 19.75 8.39
C LEU A 397 -5.19 18.87 9.37
N ALA A 398 -6.25 19.46 9.95
CA ALA A 398 -7.14 18.75 10.84
C ALA A 398 -8.50 18.52 10.17
N GLU A 399 -9.15 17.41 10.53
CA GLU A 399 -10.53 17.18 10.14
C GLU A 399 -11.43 18.31 10.66
N GLY A 400 -12.29 18.84 9.79
CA GLY A 400 -13.16 19.97 10.09
C GLY A 400 -12.53 21.36 9.83
N ASP A 401 -11.28 21.43 9.35
CA ASP A 401 -10.71 22.68 8.87
C ASP A 401 -11.53 23.29 7.72
N GLY A 402 -11.54 24.61 7.63
CA GLY A 402 -12.31 25.32 6.60
C GLY A 402 -11.70 25.10 5.22
N CYS A 403 -12.53 24.88 4.20
CA CYS A 403 -12.06 24.78 2.83
C CYS A 403 -11.44 26.11 2.36
N PRO A 404 -10.27 26.09 1.68
CA PRO A 404 -9.65 27.30 1.14
C PRO A 404 -10.38 27.83 -0.10
N ARG A 405 -11.23 27.04 -0.76
CA ARG A 405 -11.92 27.40 -2.02
C ARG A 405 -13.38 27.79 -1.87
N CYS A 406 -14.04 27.44 -0.76
CA CYS A 406 -15.44 27.80 -0.53
C CYS A 406 -15.70 28.09 0.94
N GLU A 407 -16.68 28.97 1.20
CA GLU A 407 -16.98 29.44 2.55
C GLU A 407 -17.70 28.39 3.41
N SER A 408 -18.62 27.62 2.81
CA SER A 408 -19.47 26.66 3.53
C SER A 408 -18.81 25.30 3.80
N GLY A 409 -17.77 24.95 3.03
CA GLY A 409 -17.18 23.61 3.06
C GLY A 409 -16.15 23.42 4.17
N THR A 410 -16.09 22.18 4.67
CA THR A 410 -15.08 21.69 5.61
C THR A 410 -14.23 20.61 4.96
N LEU A 411 -13.01 20.43 5.44
CA LEU A 411 -12.06 19.42 4.96
C LEU A 411 -12.25 18.13 5.76
N LYS A 412 -12.42 17.02 5.03
CA LYS A 412 -12.29 15.66 5.53
C LYS A 412 -10.91 15.14 5.18
N VAL A 413 -10.24 14.53 6.14
CA VAL A 413 -8.89 14.01 5.97
C VAL A 413 -8.95 12.48 5.95
N HIS A 414 -8.39 11.88 4.91
CA HIS A 414 -8.37 10.43 4.71
C HIS A 414 -6.93 9.95 4.51
N ARG A 415 -6.61 8.78 5.07
CA ARG A 415 -5.47 8.01 4.59
C ARG A 415 -5.81 7.39 3.24
N ALA A 416 -4.83 7.33 2.34
CA ALA A 416 -5.05 6.84 0.99
C ALA A 416 -3.82 6.18 0.36
N LEU A 417 -4.10 5.32 -0.62
CA LEU A 417 -3.12 4.62 -1.45
C LEU A 417 -3.01 5.34 -2.80
N GLU A 418 -1.85 5.92 -3.09
CA GLU A 418 -1.55 6.55 -4.38
C GLU A 418 -1.40 5.51 -5.50
N LEU A 419 -2.34 5.44 -6.43
CA LEU A 419 -2.37 4.47 -7.53
C LEU A 419 -1.72 5.01 -8.82
N GLY A 420 -1.58 6.32 -8.93
CA GLY A 420 -0.98 6.97 -10.08
C GLY A 420 -0.75 8.46 -9.84
N HIS A 421 0.08 9.03 -10.71
CA HIS A 421 0.56 10.41 -10.61
C HIS A 421 0.71 10.99 -12.01
N THR A 422 0.33 12.24 -12.18
CA THR A 422 0.40 12.97 -13.45
C THR A 422 1.09 14.31 -13.26
N PHE A 423 2.13 14.57 -14.05
CA PHE A 423 2.99 15.74 -13.99
C PHE A 423 3.01 16.50 -15.32
N TYR A 424 2.91 17.83 -15.24
CA TYR A 424 3.35 18.70 -16.32
C TYR A 424 4.82 19.08 -16.11
N LEU A 425 5.72 18.50 -16.91
CA LEU A 425 7.17 18.66 -16.74
C LEU A 425 7.71 19.95 -17.39
N GLY A 426 6.92 20.58 -18.26
CA GLY A 426 7.35 21.71 -19.08
C GLY A 426 8.60 21.34 -19.88
N THR A 427 9.68 22.12 -19.72
CA THR A 427 10.94 21.91 -20.43
C THR A 427 12.05 21.31 -19.56
N ARG A 428 11.70 20.66 -18.43
CA ARG A 428 12.68 20.16 -17.45
C ARG A 428 13.70 19.18 -18.06
N TYR A 429 13.24 18.31 -18.96
CA TYR A 429 14.05 17.28 -19.61
C TYR A 429 14.43 17.63 -21.05
N SER A 430 13.54 18.28 -21.80
CA SER A 430 13.79 18.63 -23.19
C SER A 430 14.94 19.62 -23.37
N LYS A 431 15.10 20.56 -22.43
CA LYS A 431 16.20 21.54 -22.45
C LYS A 431 17.59 20.91 -22.22
N PRO A 432 17.83 20.11 -21.16
CA PRO A 432 19.14 19.48 -20.93
C PRO A 432 19.48 18.32 -21.89
N LEU A 433 18.48 17.74 -22.56
CA LEU A 433 18.67 16.60 -23.48
C LEU A 433 18.51 17.00 -24.95
N ASP A 434 18.53 18.30 -25.25
CA ASP A 434 18.45 18.85 -26.61
C ASP A 434 17.25 18.34 -27.44
N ALA A 435 16.12 18.07 -26.79
CA ALA A 435 14.86 17.73 -27.46
C ALA A 435 14.16 19.03 -27.92
N LEU A 436 14.59 19.54 -29.07
CA LEU A 436 14.14 20.80 -29.63
C LEU A 436 13.39 20.60 -30.96
N VAL A 437 12.45 21.49 -31.26
CA VAL A 437 11.72 21.52 -32.55
C VAL A 437 11.77 22.89 -33.19
N SER A 438 11.82 22.92 -34.52
CA SER A 438 11.77 24.17 -35.29
C SER A 438 10.32 24.59 -35.56
N LEU A 439 9.99 25.85 -35.25
CA LEU A 439 8.68 26.47 -35.52
C LEU A 439 8.65 27.14 -36.91
N PRO A 440 7.48 27.24 -37.57
CA PRO A 440 7.38 27.85 -38.90
C PRO A 440 7.73 29.35 -38.90
N ASP A 441 7.41 30.06 -37.82
CA ASP A 441 7.66 31.50 -37.70
C ASP A 441 9.12 31.83 -37.37
N LYS A 442 9.87 30.86 -36.82
CA LYS A 442 11.27 31.01 -36.39
C LYS A 442 12.08 29.73 -36.65
N PRO A 443 12.27 29.33 -37.91
CA PRO A 443 12.93 28.06 -38.24
C PRO A 443 14.42 28.03 -37.83
N SER A 444 15.05 29.19 -37.67
CA SER A 444 16.45 29.31 -37.22
C SER A 444 16.62 29.31 -35.70
N GLN A 445 15.53 29.24 -34.93
CA GLN A 445 15.56 29.26 -33.47
C GLN A 445 14.69 28.12 -32.92
N PRO A 446 15.24 26.88 -32.84
CA PRO A 446 14.49 25.75 -32.32
C PRO A 446 14.15 25.97 -30.84
N VAL A 447 12.95 25.53 -30.45
CA VAL A 447 12.42 25.69 -29.10
C VAL A 447 12.34 24.33 -28.40
N PRO A 448 12.54 24.28 -27.08
CA PRO A 448 12.40 23.04 -26.32
C PRO A 448 10.95 22.55 -26.34
N ILE A 449 10.78 21.24 -26.54
CA ILE A 449 9.49 20.57 -26.53
C ILE A 449 8.88 20.63 -25.13
N GLN A 450 7.58 20.87 -25.02
CA GLN A 450 6.84 20.79 -23.75
C GLN A 450 6.50 19.34 -23.44
N MET A 451 6.70 18.92 -22.19
CA MET A 451 6.57 17.53 -21.78
C MET A 451 5.57 17.33 -20.65
N GLY A 452 4.87 16.19 -20.69
CA GLY A 452 4.12 15.63 -19.57
C GLY A 452 4.56 14.21 -19.26
N CYS A 453 4.45 13.79 -18.00
CA CYS A 453 4.71 12.42 -17.55
C CYS A 453 3.55 11.90 -16.70
N PHE A 454 3.08 10.70 -17.01
CA PHE A 454 1.86 10.15 -16.45
C PHE A 454 2.09 8.69 -16.05
N GLY A 455 2.20 8.44 -14.74
CA GLY A 455 2.43 7.14 -14.12
C GLY A 455 1.17 6.48 -13.57
N ILE A 456 1.03 5.15 -13.71
CA ILE A 456 0.06 4.30 -13.00
C ILE A 456 0.82 3.07 -12.49
N GLY A 457 0.78 2.81 -11.19
CA GLY A 457 1.37 1.60 -10.62
C GLY A 457 0.47 0.39 -10.88
N VAL A 458 0.73 -0.39 -11.93
CA VAL A 458 -0.08 -1.58 -12.28
C VAL A 458 -0.03 -2.63 -11.16
N SER A 459 1.17 -2.94 -10.65
CA SER A 459 1.31 -3.83 -9.50
C SER A 459 0.71 -3.23 -8.22
N ARG A 460 0.73 -1.90 -8.09
CA ARG A 460 0.16 -1.20 -6.94
C ARG A 460 -1.37 -1.24 -6.96
N ILE A 461 -2.03 -1.03 -8.11
CA ILE A 461 -3.48 -1.21 -8.29
C ILE A 461 -3.88 -2.63 -7.87
N PHE A 462 -3.13 -3.63 -8.32
CA PHE A 462 -3.37 -5.02 -7.93
C PHE A 462 -3.37 -5.15 -6.40
N GLY A 463 -2.28 -4.71 -5.75
CA GLY A 463 -2.15 -4.78 -4.30
C GLY A 463 -3.25 -4.01 -3.56
N ALA A 464 -3.56 -2.80 -4.02
CA ALA A 464 -4.53 -1.91 -3.39
C ALA A 464 -5.95 -2.46 -3.47
N VAL A 465 -6.35 -3.04 -4.60
CA VAL A 465 -7.67 -3.69 -4.71
C VAL A 465 -7.73 -4.94 -3.83
N ALA A 466 -6.65 -5.70 -3.75
CA ALA A 466 -6.59 -6.85 -2.86
C ALA A 466 -6.68 -6.45 -1.38
N GLU A 467 -6.06 -5.34 -1.00
CA GLU A 467 -6.10 -4.80 0.37
C GLU A 467 -7.47 -4.25 0.72
N SER A 468 -7.98 -3.32 -0.10
CA SER A 468 -9.26 -2.64 0.15
C SER A 468 -10.46 -3.58 0.02
N GLY A 469 -10.37 -4.60 -0.85
CA GLY A 469 -11.39 -5.61 -1.06
C GLY A 469 -11.23 -6.88 -0.21
N ALA A 470 -10.24 -6.94 0.69
CA ALA A 470 -10.02 -8.15 1.50
C ALA A 470 -11.09 -8.30 2.59
N GLU A 471 -11.71 -9.47 2.65
CA GLU A 471 -12.67 -9.87 3.68
C GLU A 471 -12.13 -11.02 4.51
N ILE A 472 -12.81 -11.40 5.60
CA ILE A 472 -12.42 -12.53 6.45
C ILE A 472 -12.33 -13.83 5.63
N LYS A 473 -13.25 -14.06 4.70
CA LYS A 473 -13.31 -15.29 3.90
C LYS A 473 -12.28 -15.36 2.77
N GLY A 474 -11.70 -14.24 2.36
CA GLY A 474 -10.80 -14.19 1.21
C GLY A 474 -10.78 -12.85 0.49
N LEU A 475 -10.33 -12.89 -0.76
CA LEU A 475 -10.29 -11.73 -1.65
C LEU A 475 -11.69 -11.43 -2.22
N ASN A 476 -11.96 -10.18 -2.59
CA ASN A 476 -13.15 -9.77 -3.31
C ASN A 476 -12.77 -8.83 -4.47
N TRP A 477 -12.87 -9.35 -5.70
CA TRP A 477 -12.40 -8.62 -6.89
C TRP A 477 -13.52 -7.86 -7.59
N PRO A 478 -13.26 -6.64 -8.08
CA PRO A 478 -14.08 -6.05 -9.12
C PRO A 478 -14.11 -6.96 -10.35
N ARG A 479 -15.28 -7.13 -10.95
CA ARG A 479 -15.50 -8.01 -12.12
C ARG A 479 -14.46 -7.78 -13.22
N ALA A 480 -14.14 -6.52 -13.51
CA ALA A 480 -13.25 -6.14 -14.61
C ALA A 480 -11.85 -6.74 -14.51
N ILE A 481 -11.36 -6.99 -13.29
CA ILE A 481 -9.99 -7.44 -13.04
C ILE A 481 -9.92 -8.79 -12.32
N SER A 482 -11.05 -9.41 -11.96
CA SER A 482 -11.06 -10.71 -11.28
C SER A 482 -10.29 -11.79 -12.09
N PRO A 483 -9.71 -12.83 -11.48
CA PRO A 483 -9.03 -13.88 -12.23
C PRO A 483 -9.97 -14.53 -13.25
N TYR A 484 -11.15 -14.98 -12.83
CA TYR A 484 -12.26 -15.39 -13.70
C TYR A 484 -13.53 -14.71 -13.21
N GLU A 485 -14.48 -14.44 -14.11
CA GLU A 485 -15.77 -13.85 -13.72
C GLU A 485 -16.67 -14.89 -13.04
N VAL A 486 -16.61 -16.14 -13.53
CA VAL A 486 -17.42 -17.26 -13.04
C VAL A 486 -16.55 -18.49 -12.75
N ALA A 487 -16.70 -19.07 -11.56
CA ALA A 487 -16.13 -20.38 -11.22
C ALA A 487 -17.23 -21.44 -11.12
N VAL A 488 -17.12 -22.53 -11.89
CA VAL A 488 -18.05 -23.66 -11.84
C VAL A 488 -17.44 -24.76 -10.97
N ILE A 489 -18.14 -25.15 -9.90
CA ILE A 489 -17.64 -26.07 -8.89
C ILE A 489 -18.58 -27.29 -8.77
N PRO A 490 -18.19 -28.46 -9.28
CA PRO A 490 -18.95 -29.68 -9.08
C PRO A 490 -18.79 -30.22 -7.65
N SER A 491 -19.89 -30.66 -7.04
CA SER A 491 -19.89 -31.27 -5.70
C SER A 491 -19.21 -32.65 -5.68
N SER A 492 -19.21 -33.33 -6.82
CA SER A 492 -18.51 -34.61 -7.04
C SER A 492 -17.35 -34.44 -8.04
N ALA A 493 -16.58 -35.50 -8.27
CA ALA A 493 -15.56 -35.50 -9.31
C ALA A 493 -16.20 -35.13 -10.67
N ALA A 494 -15.52 -34.29 -11.46
CA ALA A 494 -16.01 -33.89 -12.77
C ALA A 494 -16.12 -35.11 -13.70
N ASN A 495 -17.30 -35.32 -14.28
CA ASN A 495 -17.59 -36.39 -15.23
C ASN A 495 -17.84 -35.81 -16.65
N CYS A 496 -18.14 -36.67 -17.62
CA CYS A 496 -18.42 -36.25 -19.00
C CYS A 496 -19.60 -35.27 -19.09
N GLU A 497 -20.62 -35.41 -18.24
CA GLU A 497 -21.79 -34.52 -18.22
C GLU A 497 -21.42 -33.12 -17.73
N THR A 498 -20.64 -33.02 -16.64
CA THR A 498 -20.11 -31.73 -16.14
C THR A 498 -19.27 -31.03 -17.21
N LEU A 499 -18.41 -31.78 -17.91
CA LEU A 499 -17.57 -31.23 -18.98
C LEU A 499 -18.42 -30.75 -20.16
N ALA A 500 -19.41 -31.53 -20.60
CA ALA A 500 -20.32 -31.17 -21.67
C ALA A 500 -21.17 -29.94 -21.32
N PHE A 501 -21.62 -29.84 -20.06
CA PHE A 501 -22.35 -28.68 -19.56
C PHE A 501 -21.48 -27.42 -19.58
N PHE A 502 -20.24 -27.51 -19.06
CA PHE A 502 -19.30 -26.40 -19.08
C PHE A 502 -18.96 -25.94 -20.52
N ASP A 503 -18.80 -26.88 -21.45
CA ASP A 503 -18.59 -26.57 -22.88
C ASP A 503 -19.81 -25.86 -23.48
N SER A 504 -21.02 -26.26 -23.09
CA SER A 504 -22.26 -25.60 -23.53
C SER A 504 -22.34 -24.17 -23.00
N LEU A 505 -22.01 -23.97 -21.72
CA LEU A 505 -22.03 -22.66 -21.07
C LEU A 505 -21.01 -21.68 -21.68
N THR A 506 -19.84 -22.18 -22.08
CA THR A 506 -18.74 -21.36 -22.62
C THR A 506 -18.71 -21.31 -24.16
N ARG A 507 -19.69 -21.92 -24.84
CA ARG A 507 -19.73 -22.07 -26.31
C ARG A 507 -19.67 -20.74 -27.06
N SER A 508 -20.32 -19.70 -26.55
CA SER A 508 -20.32 -18.35 -27.15
C SER A 508 -18.93 -17.70 -27.12
N GLY A 509 -18.05 -18.16 -26.22
CA GLY A 509 -16.72 -17.60 -26.03
C GLY A 509 -16.67 -16.22 -25.37
N THR A 510 -17.83 -15.68 -24.97
CA THR A 510 -17.97 -14.36 -24.33
C THR A 510 -17.85 -14.42 -22.81
N LEU A 511 -18.17 -15.57 -22.21
CA LEU A 511 -18.13 -15.77 -20.76
C LEU A 511 -16.73 -16.14 -20.29
N ASP A 512 -16.18 -15.36 -19.36
CA ASP A 512 -14.90 -15.66 -18.73
C ASP A 512 -15.08 -16.59 -17.52
N ALA A 513 -15.17 -17.90 -17.80
CA ALA A 513 -15.42 -18.92 -16.78
C ALA A 513 -14.26 -19.92 -16.62
N VAL A 514 -14.19 -20.54 -15.44
CA VAL A 514 -13.27 -21.64 -15.13
C VAL A 514 -14.03 -22.78 -14.44
N LEU A 515 -13.66 -24.03 -14.75
CA LEU A 515 -14.17 -25.22 -14.08
C LEU A 515 -13.18 -25.72 -13.03
N ASP A 516 -13.64 -25.94 -11.79
CA ASP A 516 -12.86 -26.64 -10.76
C ASP A 516 -13.01 -28.16 -10.86
N ASP A 517 -12.25 -28.75 -11.78
CA ASP A 517 -12.16 -30.20 -12.01
C ASP A 517 -11.11 -30.90 -11.13
N ARG A 518 -10.51 -30.20 -10.16
CA ARG A 518 -9.47 -30.78 -9.30
C ARG A 518 -10.04 -31.93 -8.46
N LYS A 519 -9.22 -32.96 -8.24
CA LYS A 519 -9.55 -34.13 -7.40
C LYS A 519 -9.41 -33.80 -5.90
N LYS A 520 -10.23 -32.86 -5.42
CA LYS A 520 -10.29 -32.37 -4.03
C LYS A 520 -11.72 -32.45 -3.50
N ALA A 521 -11.85 -32.51 -2.17
CA ALA A 521 -13.15 -32.51 -1.51
C ALA A 521 -13.92 -31.21 -1.79
N PHE A 522 -15.25 -31.28 -1.88
CA PHE A 522 -16.09 -30.13 -2.20
C PHE A 522 -15.89 -28.95 -1.22
N GLY A 523 -15.85 -29.22 0.09
CA GLY A 523 -15.60 -28.18 1.09
C GLY A 523 -14.27 -27.46 0.86
N TRP A 524 -13.21 -28.19 0.50
CA TRP A 524 -11.92 -27.59 0.17
C TRP A 524 -12.01 -26.70 -1.09
N LYS A 525 -12.74 -27.13 -2.12
CA LYS A 525 -12.95 -26.32 -3.34
C LYS A 525 -13.69 -25.02 -3.05
N MET A 526 -14.69 -25.07 -2.18
CA MET A 526 -15.43 -23.89 -1.75
C MET A 526 -14.53 -22.92 -0.98
N THR A 527 -13.75 -23.41 -0.01
CA THR A 527 -12.78 -22.58 0.71
C THR A 527 -11.74 -21.96 -0.23
N ASP A 528 -11.28 -22.71 -1.23
CA ASP A 528 -10.33 -22.23 -2.23
C ASP A 528 -10.93 -21.15 -3.14
N ALA A 529 -12.17 -21.34 -3.59
CA ALA A 529 -12.91 -20.36 -4.36
C ALA A 529 -13.20 -19.11 -3.53
N ASP A 530 -13.48 -19.28 -2.23
CA ASP A 530 -13.71 -18.19 -1.32
C ASP A 530 -12.47 -17.31 -1.13
N MET A 531 -11.34 -17.97 -0.85
CA MET A 531 -10.02 -17.36 -0.72
C MET A 531 -9.58 -16.65 -2.00
N THR A 532 -9.82 -17.27 -3.17
CA THR A 532 -9.47 -16.72 -4.48
C THR A 532 -10.32 -15.49 -4.86
N GLY A 533 -11.58 -15.47 -4.43
CA GLY A 533 -12.47 -14.31 -4.60
C GLY A 533 -13.20 -14.23 -5.94
N TYR A 534 -13.62 -15.36 -6.52
CA TYR A 534 -14.41 -15.32 -7.77
C TYR A 534 -15.72 -14.54 -7.57
N PRO A 535 -16.07 -13.57 -8.45
CA PRO A 535 -17.28 -12.77 -8.29
C PRO A 535 -18.57 -13.58 -8.29
N VAL A 536 -18.62 -14.62 -9.14
CA VAL A 536 -19.76 -15.54 -9.24
C VAL A 536 -19.27 -16.99 -9.14
N VAL A 537 -19.92 -17.78 -8.30
CA VAL A 537 -19.66 -19.22 -8.15
C VAL A 537 -20.92 -19.99 -8.52
N VAL A 538 -20.80 -20.98 -9.41
CA VAL A 538 -21.88 -21.87 -9.82
C VAL A 538 -21.59 -23.27 -9.30
N ILE A 539 -22.45 -23.79 -8.43
CA ILE A 539 -22.29 -25.10 -7.80
C ILE A 539 -23.15 -26.13 -8.54
N LEU A 540 -22.51 -27.21 -8.99
CA LEU A 540 -23.18 -28.36 -9.60
C LEU A 540 -23.35 -29.45 -8.54
N GLY A 541 -24.44 -29.32 -7.78
CA GLY A 541 -24.77 -30.17 -6.63
C GLY A 541 -25.58 -31.43 -6.96
N LYS A 542 -26.30 -31.94 -5.96
CA LYS A 542 -27.26 -33.04 -6.12
C LYS A 542 -28.47 -32.62 -6.98
N ALA A 543 -29.03 -31.43 -6.72
CA ALA A 543 -30.15 -30.86 -7.47
C ALA A 543 -29.85 -30.71 -8.98
N TRP A 544 -28.59 -30.44 -9.34
CA TRP A 544 -28.19 -30.35 -10.75
C TRP A 544 -28.29 -31.70 -11.46
N ARG A 545 -27.88 -32.78 -10.79
CA ARG A 545 -27.91 -34.15 -11.35
C ARG A 545 -29.33 -34.73 -11.42
N GLU A 546 -30.18 -34.40 -10.45
CA GLU A 546 -31.53 -34.98 -10.34
C GLU A 546 -32.59 -34.15 -11.08
N CYS A 547 -32.48 -32.83 -11.00
CA CYS A 547 -33.52 -31.90 -11.46
C CYS A 547 -33.01 -30.88 -12.49
N GLY A 548 -31.71 -30.89 -12.85
CA GLY A 548 -31.14 -29.92 -13.79
C GLY A 548 -31.02 -28.51 -13.22
N VAL A 549 -30.95 -28.34 -11.89
CA VAL A 549 -30.89 -27.02 -11.22
C VAL A 549 -29.52 -26.77 -10.59
N CYS A 550 -28.88 -25.66 -10.94
CA CYS A 550 -27.60 -25.21 -10.39
C CYS A 550 -27.82 -24.22 -9.24
N GLU A 551 -26.92 -24.18 -8.26
CA GLU A 551 -26.90 -23.10 -7.28
C GLU A 551 -25.90 -22.02 -7.74
N VAL A 552 -26.34 -20.76 -7.79
CA VAL A 552 -25.53 -19.60 -8.16
C VAL A 552 -25.34 -18.72 -6.93
N GLN A 553 -24.08 -18.41 -6.63
CA GLN A 553 -23.67 -17.52 -5.55
C GLN A 553 -22.93 -16.30 -6.10
N CYS A 554 -23.24 -15.12 -5.58
CA CYS A 554 -22.49 -13.89 -5.85
C CYS A 554 -22.27 -13.13 -4.55
N ARG A 555 -21.02 -13.04 -4.10
CA ARG A 555 -20.68 -12.52 -2.77
C ARG A 555 -20.98 -11.04 -2.63
N SER A 556 -20.55 -10.22 -3.59
CA SER A 556 -20.72 -8.76 -3.55
C SER A 556 -22.17 -8.28 -3.66
N LEU A 557 -23.09 -9.16 -4.07
CA LEU A 557 -24.53 -8.88 -4.12
C LEU A 557 -25.31 -9.68 -3.05
N GLU A 558 -24.62 -10.41 -2.18
CA GLU A 558 -25.21 -11.33 -1.19
C GLU A 558 -26.26 -12.28 -1.79
N LEU A 559 -26.06 -12.68 -3.04
CA LEU A 559 -27.03 -13.46 -3.79
C LEU A 559 -26.71 -14.95 -3.69
N LYS A 560 -27.74 -15.74 -3.35
CA LYS A 560 -27.73 -17.20 -3.39
C LYS A 560 -29.04 -17.68 -3.98
N GLN A 561 -29.02 -18.26 -5.17
CA GLN A 561 -30.24 -18.65 -5.88
C GLN A 561 -30.07 -19.96 -6.65
N GLU A 562 -31.13 -20.77 -6.67
CA GLU A 562 -31.23 -21.93 -7.54
C GLU A 562 -31.73 -21.52 -8.93
N VAL A 563 -31.03 -21.94 -9.98
CA VAL A 563 -31.28 -21.55 -11.37
C VAL A 563 -31.27 -22.79 -12.25
N ALA A 564 -32.28 -22.95 -13.11
CA ALA A 564 -32.32 -24.04 -14.07
C ALA A 564 -31.10 -23.97 -15.02
N ALA A 565 -30.50 -25.12 -15.33
CA ALA A 565 -29.29 -25.22 -16.15
C ALA A 565 -29.45 -24.60 -17.55
N GLU A 566 -30.68 -24.61 -18.09
CA GLU A 566 -31.04 -24.03 -19.39
C GLU A 566 -31.09 -22.49 -19.35
N GLU A 567 -31.50 -21.91 -18.22
CA GLU A 567 -31.63 -20.46 -18.02
C GLU A 567 -30.32 -19.82 -17.54
N LEU A 568 -29.38 -20.63 -17.06
CA LEU A 568 -28.12 -20.18 -16.46
C LEU A 568 -27.34 -19.19 -17.33
N PRO A 569 -27.16 -19.37 -18.66
CA PRO A 569 -26.41 -18.42 -19.48
C PRO A 569 -27.01 -17.00 -19.44
N GLN A 570 -28.33 -16.89 -19.57
CA GLN A 570 -29.05 -15.61 -19.54
C GLN A 570 -29.03 -15.00 -18.14
N PHE A 571 -29.15 -15.83 -17.10
CA PHE A 571 -29.06 -15.40 -15.71
C PHE A 571 -27.68 -14.82 -15.39
N LEU A 572 -26.60 -15.53 -15.77
CA LEU A 572 -25.23 -15.07 -15.58
C LEU A 572 -24.97 -13.77 -16.33
N GLU A 573 -25.45 -13.63 -17.57
CA GLU A 573 -25.30 -12.38 -18.32
C GLU A 573 -25.94 -11.20 -17.57
N LYS A 574 -27.19 -11.34 -17.11
CA LYS A 574 -27.88 -10.32 -16.31
C LYS A 574 -27.16 -10.02 -15.00
N LEU A 575 -26.70 -11.04 -14.29
CA LEU A 575 -25.98 -10.91 -13.02
C LEU A 575 -24.65 -10.17 -13.20
N LEU A 576 -23.87 -10.56 -14.21
CA LEU A 576 -22.61 -9.92 -14.55
C LEU A 576 -22.82 -8.47 -15.02
N GLN A 577 -23.91 -8.16 -15.72
CA GLN A 577 -24.28 -6.78 -16.05
C GLN A 577 -24.61 -5.95 -14.81
N LYS A 578 -25.30 -6.51 -13.80
CA LYS A 578 -25.52 -5.82 -12.51
C LYS A 578 -24.20 -5.50 -11.79
N LEU A 579 -23.25 -6.43 -11.80
CA LEU A 579 -21.90 -6.19 -11.25
C LEU A 579 -21.13 -5.10 -12.01
N LYS A 580 -21.48 -4.82 -13.28
CA LYS A 580 -20.92 -3.70 -14.05
C LYS A 580 -21.55 -2.34 -13.66
N ALA A 581 -22.78 -2.35 -13.12
CA ALA A 581 -23.55 -1.14 -12.82
C ALA A 581 -23.36 -0.63 -11.39
N ASN A 582 -23.02 -1.49 -10.41
CA ASN A 582 -22.87 -1.07 -9.02
C ASN A 582 -21.64 -0.14 -8.82
N LYS A 583 -21.91 1.11 -8.44
CA LYS A 583 -20.94 2.00 -7.78
C LYS A 583 -20.81 1.55 -6.33
N LEU A 584 -19.62 1.11 -5.93
CA LEU A 584 -19.26 0.89 -4.52
C LEU A 584 -19.08 2.25 -3.83
N CYS A 585 -20.19 2.89 -3.46
CA CYS A 585 -20.30 3.84 -2.37
C CYS A 585 -21.79 4.17 -2.20
N ALA A 586 -22.46 3.48 -1.28
CA ALA A 586 -23.78 3.91 -0.84
C ALA A 586 -23.75 4.01 0.67
N THR A 587 -23.78 5.24 1.17
CA THR A 587 -24.28 5.55 2.51
C THR A 587 -25.70 4.99 2.56
N VAL A 588 -25.91 3.90 3.29
CA VAL A 588 -27.21 3.23 3.35
C VAL A 588 -28.15 4.10 4.18
N ASN A 589 -29.16 4.70 3.55
CA ASN A 589 -30.19 5.43 4.26
C ASN A 589 -31.12 4.42 4.96
N LEU A 590 -31.00 4.33 6.29
CA LEU A 590 -31.74 3.38 7.13
C LEU A 590 -33.27 3.51 6.99
N ASP A 591 -33.77 4.72 6.65
CA ASP A 591 -35.19 4.98 6.48
C ASP A 591 -35.78 4.28 5.25
N THR A 592 -34.94 3.91 4.27
CA THR A 592 -35.37 3.29 3.00
C THR A 592 -35.44 1.77 3.02
N LEU A 593 -34.93 1.11 4.07
CA LEU A 593 -34.83 -0.35 4.16
C LEU A 593 -36.09 -1.02 4.73
N GLU A 594 -36.47 -2.18 4.20
CA GLU A 594 -37.55 -3.01 4.74
C GLU A 594 -37.18 -3.63 6.10
N PRO A 595 -38.14 -3.97 6.99
CA PRO A 595 -37.85 -4.56 8.31
C PRO A 595 -36.99 -5.83 8.27
N GLN A 596 -37.17 -6.67 7.23
CA GLN A 596 -36.36 -7.88 7.04
C GLN A 596 -34.90 -7.55 6.73
N GLN A 597 -34.64 -6.48 5.95
CA GLN A 597 -33.30 -6.01 5.62
C GLN A 597 -32.62 -5.36 6.84
N LEU A 598 -33.36 -4.57 7.62
CA LEU A 598 -32.89 -4.00 8.89
C LEU A 598 -32.49 -5.08 9.91
N ALA A 599 -33.28 -6.16 10.01
CA ALA A 599 -32.96 -7.30 10.87
C ALA A 599 -31.68 -8.03 10.42
N GLN A 600 -31.44 -8.13 9.11
CA GLN A 600 -30.22 -8.73 8.56
C GLN A 600 -28.98 -7.85 8.80
N VAL A 601 -29.08 -6.53 8.62
CA VAL A 601 -27.99 -5.58 8.92
C VAL A 601 -27.66 -5.58 10.41
N LYS A 602 -28.68 -5.67 11.28
CA LYS A 602 -28.48 -5.83 12.73
C LYS A 602 -27.68 -7.09 13.03
N LYS A 603 -28.07 -8.23 12.46
CA LYS A 603 -27.38 -9.51 12.66
C LYS A 603 -25.91 -9.43 12.25
N GLN A 604 -25.61 -8.80 11.11
CA GLN A 604 -24.23 -8.60 10.65
C GLN A 604 -23.42 -7.72 11.61
N LEU A 605 -24.00 -6.62 12.10
CA LEU A 605 -23.32 -5.76 13.08
C LEU A 605 -23.10 -6.46 14.42
N ASP A 606 -24.03 -7.31 14.85
CA ASP A 606 -23.89 -8.13 16.07
C ASP A 606 -22.72 -9.14 15.91
N GLU A 607 -22.61 -9.82 14.76
CA GLU A 607 -21.50 -10.74 14.44
C GLU A 607 -20.15 -10.00 14.38
N GLU A 608 -20.10 -8.82 13.78
CA GLU A 608 -18.91 -7.96 13.77
C GLU A 608 -18.52 -7.48 15.17
N LEU A 609 -19.50 -7.16 16.02
CA LEU A 609 -19.28 -6.71 17.38
C LEU A 609 -18.71 -7.84 18.25
N GLU A 610 -19.19 -9.06 18.09
CA GLU A 610 -18.65 -10.26 18.76
C GLU A 610 -17.19 -10.48 18.37
N HIS A 611 -16.86 -10.34 17.09
CA HIS A 611 -15.49 -10.45 16.60
C HIS A 611 -14.58 -9.34 17.17
N LEU A 612 -15.01 -8.07 17.12
CA LEU A 612 -14.23 -6.96 17.67
C LEU A 612 -14.01 -7.09 19.18
N THR A 613 -14.99 -7.62 19.91
CA THR A 613 -14.87 -7.89 21.35
C THR A 613 -13.83 -9.00 21.63
N SER A 614 -13.80 -10.04 20.79
CA SER A 614 -12.79 -11.10 20.85
C SER A 614 -11.38 -10.56 20.55
N SER A 615 -11.22 -9.74 19.50
CA SER A 615 -9.95 -9.08 19.18
C SER A 615 -9.49 -8.14 20.29
N PHE A 616 -10.41 -7.39 20.90
CA PHE A 616 -10.13 -6.54 22.05
C PHE A 616 -9.59 -7.37 23.22
N ALA A 617 -10.22 -8.49 23.55
CA ALA A 617 -9.75 -9.39 24.61
C ALA A 617 -8.36 -9.98 24.32
N GLN A 618 -8.07 -10.35 23.07
CA GLN A 618 -6.76 -10.87 22.67
C GLN A 618 -5.66 -9.80 22.76
N LEU A 619 -5.91 -8.59 22.27
CA LEU A 619 -4.97 -7.47 22.36
C LEU A 619 -4.72 -7.05 23.81
N HIS A 620 -5.77 -7.02 24.63
CA HIS A 620 -5.65 -6.75 26.05
C HIS A 620 -4.82 -7.84 26.76
N GLY A 621 -5.03 -9.12 26.41
CA GLY A 621 -4.21 -10.24 26.89
C GLY A 621 -2.74 -10.14 26.46
N ALA A 622 -2.46 -9.74 25.22
CA ALA A 622 -1.11 -9.50 24.72
C ALA A 622 -0.43 -8.34 25.46
N GLN A 623 -1.15 -7.24 25.70
CA GLN A 623 -0.66 -6.12 26.49
C GLN A 623 -0.30 -6.55 27.93
N GLY A 624 -1.09 -7.43 28.54
CA GLY A 624 -0.80 -8.03 29.85
C GLY A 624 0.55 -8.78 29.86
N LYS A 625 0.82 -9.59 28.82
CA LYS A 625 2.10 -10.31 28.68
C LYS A 625 3.29 -9.37 28.54
N PHE A 626 3.17 -8.31 27.73
CA PHE A 626 4.26 -7.33 27.59
C PHE A 626 4.51 -6.53 28.87
N LYS A 627 3.46 -6.21 29.64
CA LYS A 627 3.59 -5.61 30.98
C LYS A 627 4.32 -6.53 31.95
N GLU A 628 4.08 -7.84 31.89
CA GLU A 628 4.80 -8.84 32.69
C GLU A 628 6.28 -8.92 32.29
N CYS A 629 6.59 -8.98 31.00
CA CYS A 629 7.97 -8.95 30.49
C CYS A 629 8.71 -7.68 30.92
N MET A 630 8.06 -6.51 30.85
CA MET A 630 8.61 -5.25 31.35
C MET A 630 8.92 -5.31 32.84
N ARG A 631 8.04 -5.91 33.65
CA ARG A 631 8.26 -6.08 35.09
C ARG A 631 9.50 -6.93 35.37
N CYS A 632 9.74 -7.99 34.59
CA CYS A 632 10.94 -8.80 34.68
C CYS A 632 12.21 -8.00 34.34
N VAL A 633 12.18 -7.18 33.28
CA VAL A 633 13.33 -6.33 32.92
C VAL A 633 13.62 -5.28 34.00
N ASN A 634 12.60 -4.64 34.54
CA ASN A 634 12.75 -3.60 35.57
C ASN A 634 13.20 -4.16 36.93
N SER A 635 12.76 -5.37 37.30
CA SER A 635 13.24 -6.07 38.50
C SER A 635 14.75 -6.39 38.48
N ARG A 636 15.41 -6.28 37.32
CA ARG A 636 16.87 -6.41 37.18
C ARG A 636 17.62 -5.09 37.23
N SER A 637 16.99 -3.98 36.85
CA SER A 637 17.60 -2.65 36.98
C SER A 637 17.61 -2.15 38.43
N GLU A 638 16.64 -2.60 39.23
CA GLU A 638 16.60 -2.37 40.66
C GLU A 638 17.27 -3.52 41.41
N SER A 639 18.57 -3.39 41.72
CA SER A 639 19.12 -4.20 42.81
C SER A 639 18.82 -3.52 44.13
N PRO A 640 18.26 -4.24 45.11
CA PRO A 640 18.66 -4.00 46.48
C PRO A 640 19.06 -5.29 47.20
N LYS A 641 20.10 -5.14 48.01
CA LYS A 641 20.54 -6.05 49.07
C LYS A 641 19.34 -6.67 49.80
N SER A 642 19.40 -7.99 49.98
CA SER A 642 18.50 -8.83 50.80
C SER A 642 17.02 -8.86 50.39
N LYS A 643 16.66 -9.89 49.61
CA LYS A 643 15.60 -10.89 49.89
C LYS A 643 15.28 -11.67 48.61
N SER A 644 15.26 -12.98 48.75
CA SER A 644 14.84 -13.94 47.73
C SER A 644 13.39 -13.71 47.31
N GLN A 645 13.17 -13.14 46.11
CA GLN A 645 11.87 -13.15 45.44
C GLN A 645 12.01 -13.73 44.02
N ILE A 646 11.15 -14.70 43.75
CA ILE A 646 11.05 -15.44 42.49
C ILE A 646 10.18 -14.61 41.53
N ALA A 647 10.73 -14.21 40.38
CA ALA A 647 9.97 -13.59 39.31
C ALA A 647 9.75 -14.61 38.17
N LEU A 648 8.48 -14.90 37.87
CA LEU A 648 8.06 -15.79 36.78
C LEU A 648 7.76 -14.93 35.55
N GLY A 649 8.39 -15.22 34.41
CA GLY A 649 8.13 -14.51 33.15
C GLY A 649 8.82 -15.14 31.94
N HIS A 650 8.23 -14.96 30.76
CA HIS A 650 8.71 -15.47 29.46
C HIS A 650 9.87 -14.62 28.91
N CYS A 651 11.02 -14.62 29.59
CA CYS A 651 12.24 -13.99 29.10
C CYS A 651 13.38 -15.01 29.24
N ALA A 652 13.95 -15.47 28.12
CA ALA A 652 14.96 -16.52 28.13
C ALA A 652 16.38 -15.94 28.16
N GLU A 653 17.25 -16.49 29.01
CA GLU A 653 18.66 -16.11 29.10
C GLU A 653 19.53 -16.98 28.20
N ARG A 654 20.53 -16.38 27.53
CA ARG A 654 21.48 -17.09 26.66
C ARG A 654 22.90 -16.90 27.16
N THR A 655 23.43 -17.93 27.86
CA THR A 655 24.68 -18.66 27.54
C THR A 655 24.98 -19.66 28.66
N TRP A 656 24.80 -20.96 28.38
CA TRP A 656 25.00 -22.06 29.34
C TRP A 656 26.13 -22.99 28.89
N ARG A 657 27.05 -23.36 29.78
CA ARG A 657 28.00 -24.47 29.56
C ARG A 657 27.46 -25.74 30.20
N SER A 658 26.83 -26.61 29.40
CA SER A 658 26.41 -27.97 29.81
C SER A 658 26.55 -28.94 28.62
N ARG A 659 26.95 -30.20 28.91
CA ARG A 659 27.21 -31.29 27.94
C ARG A 659 25.94 -31.91 27.31
N ALA A 660 24.82 -31.18 27.27
CA ALA A 660 23.56 -31.68 26.70
C ALA A 660 23.38 -31.29 25.22
N SER A 661 22.70 -32.16 24.46
CA SER A 661 22.51 -32.07 23.00
C SER A 661 21.73 -30.83 22.56
N GLN A 662 21.87 -30.48 21.28
CA GLN A 662 21.27 -29.30 20.64
C GLN A 662 19.74 -29.23 20.82
N ALA A 663 19.05 -30.39 20.91
CA ALA A 663 17.61 -30.47 21.16
C ALA A 663 17.18 -29.96 22.56
N ALA A 664 18.06 -30.08 23.58
CA ALA A 664 17.78 -29.57 24.92
C ALA A 664 17.83 -28.03 24.98
N ARG A 665 18.58 -27.40 24.08
CA ARG A 665 18.69 -25.92 23.99
C ARG A 665 17.44 -25.28 23.40
N GLU A 666 16.76 -25.96 22.47
CA GLU A 666 15.52 -25.47 21.87
C GLU A 666 14.31 -25.63 22.81
N HIS A 667 14.28 -26.68 23.62
CA HIS A 667 13.17 -26.93 24.57
C HIS A 667 13.23 -26.01 25.82
N ALA A 668 14.43 -25.60 26.25
CA ALA A 668 14.63 -24.77 27.45
C ALA A 668 14.17 -23.30 27.29
N LEU A 669 14.01 -22.81 26.05
CA LEU A 669 13.62 -21.42 25.75
C LEU A 669 12.19 -21.05 26.16
N LYS A 670 11.42 -22.00 26.73
CA LYS A 670 9.99 -21.84 27.04
C LYS A 670 9.65 -21.86 28.54
N TRP A 671 10.63 -21.86 29.46
CA TRP A 671 10.36 -22.20 30.87
C TRP A 671 11.03 -21.30 31.93
N MET A 672 10.42 -21.30 33.12
CA MET A 672 10.71 -20.51 34.32
C MET A 672 12.11 -20.78 34.90
N ILE A 673 12.90 -19.74 35.19
CA ILE A 673 14.22 -19.85 35.84
C ILE A 673 14.07 -19.57 37.35
N VAL A 674 14.57 -20.45 38.21
CA VAL A 674 14.58 -20.28 39.67
C VAL A 674 16.00 -20.03 40.16
N ARG A 675 16.22 -18.91 40.85
CA ARG A 675 17.52 -18.53 41.44
C ARG A 675 17.72 -19.26 42.77
N VAL A 676 18.87 -19.90 42.96
CA VAL A 676 19.12 -20.76 44.13
C VAL A 676 19.92 -20.05 45.23
N THR A 677 20.78 -19.07 44.89
CA THR A 677 21.61 -18.32 45.85
C THR A 677 22.06 -16.96 45.26
N ASP A 678 22.72 -16.11 46.07
CA ASP A 678 23.35 -14.83 45.65
C ASP A 678 24.57 -15.02 44.70
N SER A 679 24.85 -16.25 44.26
CA SER A 679 25.83 -16.59 43.22
C SER A 679 25.16 -16.66 41.84
N ASN A 680 25.95 -16.66 40.76
CA ASN A 680 25.48 -16.81 39.37
C ASN A 680 24.87 -18.20 39.04
N GLU A 681 24.59 -19.03 40.06
CA GLU A 681 24.01 -20.37 39.89
C GLU A 681 22.47 -20.33 39.85
N VAL A 682 21.90 -21.01 38.88
CA VAL A 682 20.45 -21.09 38.64
C VAL A 682 20.04 -22.49 38.20
N LEU A 683 18.80 -22.86 38.48
CA LEU A 683 18.23 -24.13 38.05
C LEU A 683 17.42 -23.94 36.78
N VAL A 684 17.85 -24.63 35.71
CA VAL A 684 17.20 -24.62 34.40
C VAL A 684 16.30 -25.85 34.27
N PRO A 685 14.98 -25.68 34.12
CA PRO A 685 14.08 -26.79 33.85
C PRO A 685 14.35 -27.37 32.45
N LEU A 686 14.59 -28.67 32.37
CA LEU A 686 14.59 -29.43 31.10
C LEU A 686 13.19 -29.99 30.80
N THR A 687 12.44 -30.31 31.86
CA THR A 687 11.02 -30.72 31.83
C THR A 687 10.34 -30.20 33.10
N ASN A 688 9.02 -30.35 33.21
CA ASN A 688 8.26 -29.95 34.41
C ASN A 688 8.76 -30.59 35.72
N SER A 689 9.52 -31.68 35.63
CA SER A 689 9.96 -32.48 36.79
C SER A 689 11.48 -32.57 36.92
N LEU A 690 12.25 -31.99 35.98
CA LEU A 690 13.70 -32.15 35.93
C LEU A 690 14.39 -30.79 35.76
N TYR A 691 15.25 -30.45 36.71
CA TYR A 691 16.04 -29.22 36.71
C TYR A 691 17.53 -29.55 36.71
N VAL A 692 18.31 -28.77 35.97
CA VAL A 692 19.77 -28.90 35.90
C VAL A 692 20.41 -27.59 36.35
N ARG A 693 21.50 -27.68 37.12
CA ARG A 693 22.28 -26.50 37.52
C ARG A 693 22.97 -25.88 36.30
N GLY A 694 22.82 -24.57 36.15
CA GLY A 694 23.49 -23.75 35.16
C GLY A 694 24.09 -22.51 35.81
N GLU A 695 25.06 -21.91 35.13
CA GLU A 695 25.75 -20.70 35.58
C GLU A 695 25.55 -19.57 34.54
N LEU A 696 25.15 -18.39 35.01
CA LEU A 696 24.92 -17.22 34.17
C LEU A 696 26.25 -16.54 33.81
N THR A 697 26.49 -16.35 32.51
CA THR A 697 27.76 -15.83 31.98
C THR A 697 27.69 -14.39 31.48
N ASN A 698 26.50 -13.86 31.18
CA ASN A 698 26.29 -12.45 30.80
C ASN A 698 24.99 -11.94 31.42
N THR A 699 25.07 -10.90 32.26
CA THR A 699 23.94 -10.32 32.98
C THR A 699 23.43 -9.02 32.35
N GLU A 700 24.08 -8.51 31.29
CA GLU A 700 23.77 -7.21 30.69
C GLU A 700 22.77 -7.29 29.52
N THR A 701 22.58 -8.47 28.92
CA THR A 701 21.69 -8.70 27.77
C THR A 701 20.59 -9.72 28.07
N VAL A 702 19.45 -9.58 27.38
CA VAL A 702 18.26 -10.45 27.50
C VAL A 702 17.73 -10.79 26.10
N LEU A 703 17.12 -11.97 25.94
CA LEU A 703 16.38 -12.30 24.71
C LEU A 703 14.96 -11.76 24.81
N VAL A 704 14.59 -10.95 23.83
CA VAL A 704 13.28 -10.31 23.71
C VAL A 704 12.51 -10.97 22.57
N ASP A 705 11.29 -11.44 22.86
CA ASP A 705 10.35 -11.87 21.83
C ASP A 705 9.76 -10.64 21.15
N ILE A 706 9.95 -10.54 19.84
CA ILE A 706 9.46 -9.43 19.03
C ILE A 706 8.07 -9.70 18.41
N GLY A 707 7.41 -10.80 18.78
CA GLY A 707 6.02 -11.11 18.41
C GLY A 707 5.84 -11.88 17.10
N THR A 708 6.93 -12.17 16.39
CA THR A 708 6.94 -12.96 15.14
C THR A 708 7.46 -14.40 15.34
N GLY A 709 7.64 -14.85 16.58
CA GLY A 709 8.28 -16.12 16.92
C GLY A 709 9.81 -16.07 16.84
N PHE A 710 10.38 -14.89 16.62
CA PHE A 710 11.81 -14.63 16.64
C PHE A 710 12.22 -13.96 17.96
N LEU A 711 13.36 -14.39 18.50
CA LEU A 711 13.97 -13.82 19.70
C LEU A 711 15.18 -12.98 19.31
N VAL A 712 15.25 -11.75 19.80
CA VAL A 712 16.34 -10.81 19.54
C VAL A 712 17.07 -10.50 20.84
N GLU A 713 18.40 -10.55 20.81
CA GLU A 713 19.22 -10.16 21.95
C GLU A 713 19.29 -8.63 22.08
N LYS A 714 18.97 -8.11 23.27
CA LYS A 714 18.97 -6.68 23.57
C LYS A 714 19.60 -6.42 24.94
N LYS A 715 20.31 -5.28 25.06
CA LYS A 715 20.74 -4.76 26.38
C LYS A 715 19.52 -4.39 27.22
N LEU A 716 19.62 -4.47 28.55
CA LEU A 716 18.51 -4.20 29.48
C LEU A 716 17.77 -2.87 29.21
N LYS A 717 18.49 -1.75 29.02
CA LYS A 717 17.89 -0.46 28.69
C LYS A 717 17.11 -0.50 27.37
N SER A 718 17.69 -1.11 26.33
CA SER A 718 17.03 -1.24 25.02
C SER A 718 15.81 -2.16 25.05
N ALA A 719 15.85 -3.22 25.88
CA ALA A 719 14.71 -4.11 26.10
C ALA A 719 13.57 -3.41 26.84
N ALA A 720 13.87 -2.58 27.86
CA ALA A 720 12.88 -1.79 28.58
C ALA A 720 12.17 -0.80 27.64
N THR A 721 12.94 -0.02 26.86
CA THR A 721 12.39 0.91 25.87
C THR A 721 11.55 0.18 24.80
N PHE A 722 11.97 -1.01 24.37
CA PHE A 722 11.20 -1.81 23.43
C PHE A 722 9.82 -2.21 23.98
N TYR A 723 9.77 -2.76 25.19
CA TYR A 723 8.50 -3.14 25.81
C TYR A 723 7.62 -1.93 26.11
N GLU A 724 8.21 -0.79 26.49
CA GLU A 724 7.47 0.46 26.74
C GLU A 724 6.79 0.98 25.48
N ASN A 725 7.53 1.03 24.38
CA ASN A 725 6.99 1.41 23.09
C ASN A 725 5.88 0.45 22.64
N LYS A 726 6.06 -0.87 22.85
CA LYS A 726 5.06 -1.86 22.46
C LYS A 726 3.79 -1.78 23.32
N ILE A 727 3.92 -1.53 24.62
CA ILE A 727 2.77 -1.30 25.52
C ILE A 727 2.05 -0.01 25.11
N LYS A 728 2.77 1.05 24.76
CA LYS A 728 2.19 2.32 24.29
C LYS A 728 1.43 2.14 22.98
N GLU A 729 2.02 1.45 22.01
CA GLU A 729 1.38 1.09 20.73
C GLU A 729 0.08 0.31 20.95
N LEU A 730 0.14 -0.78 21.73
CA LEU A 730 -1.04 -1.58 22.07
C LEU A 730 -2.11 -0.78 22.83
N THR A 731 -1.70 0.16 23.69
CA THR A 731 -2.63 1.05 24.40
C THR A 731 -3.38 1.96 23.43
N ASN A 732 -2.70 2.51 22.42
CA ASN A 732 -3.34 3.34 21.40
C ASN A 732 -4.29 2.51 20.53
N SER A 733 -3.87 1.33 20.08
CA SER A 733 -4.73 0.43 19.31
C SER A 733 -5.97 -0.02 20.10
N LEU A 734 -5.84 -0.26 21.42
CA LEU A 734 -7.00 -0.57 22.27
C LEU A 734 -7.98 0.61 22.38
N LYS A 735 -7.49 1.85 22.47
CA LYS A 735 -8.35 3.05 22.49
C LYS A 735 -9.10 3.26 21.17
N GLU A 736 -8.42 3.06 20.05
CA GLU A 736 -9.03 3.14 18.71
C GLU A 736 -10.11 2.07 18.55
N LEU A 737 -9.80 0.83 18.93
CA LEU A 737 -10.74 -0.29 18.88
C LEU A 737 -11.95 -0.06 19.80
N GLU A 738 -11.73 0.50 20.99
CA GLU A 738 -12.81 0.86 21.93
C GLU A 738 -13.77 1.89 21.30
N ALA A 739 -13.26 2.91 20.62
CA ALA A 739 -14.09 3.89 19.91
C ALA A 739 -14.92 3.24 18.79
N ILE A 740 -14.33 2.30 18.03
CA ILE A 740 -15.04 1.56 16.98
C ILE A 740 -16.13 0.66 17.56
N VAL A 741 -15.84 -0.04 18.65
CA VAL A 741 -16.82 -0.89 19.36
C VAL A 741 -17.98 -0.05 19.89
N GLN A 742 -17.70 1.11 20.51
CA GLN A 742 -18.73 2.03 20.99
C GLN A 742 -19.59 2.58 19.84
N GLN A 743 -18.98 2.97 18.72
CA GLN A 743 -19.70 3.46 17.55
C GLN A 743 -20.60 2.37 16.94
N LYS A 744 -20.11 1.14 16.80
CA LYS A 744 -20.92 0.03 16.27
C LYS A 744 -22.06 -0.36 17.22
N GLN A 745 -21.83 -0.33 18.54
CA GLN A 745 -22.91 -0.49 19.52
C GLN A 745 -23.98 0.59 19.40
N MET A 746 -23.59 1.83 19.10
CA MET A 746 -24.52 2.92 18.86
C MET A 746 -25.31 2.73 17.56
N ASN A 747 -24.65 2.23 16.51
CA ASN A 747 -25.30 1.89 15.24
C ASN A 747 -26.33 0.76 15.41
N VAL A 748 -26.00 -0.30 16.16
CA VAL A 748 -26.94 -1.39 16.49
C VAL A 748 -28.16 -0.84 17.22
N ARG A 749 -27.97 -0.01 18.25
CA ARG A 749 -29.08 0.65 18.97
C ARG A 749 -29.95 1.51 18.06
N THR A 750 -29.33 2.23 17.13
CA THR A 750 -30.05 3.07 16.15
C THR A 750 -30.90 2.20 15.22
N ILE A 751 -30.37 1.07 14.75
CA ILE A 751 -31.10 0.13 13.90
C ILE A 751 -32.23 -0.55 14.67
N GLU A 752 -32.01 -0.92 15.93
CA GLU A 752 -33.06 -1.46 16.81
C GLU A 752 -34.22 -0.47 16.98
N GLU A 753 -33.91 0.81 17.16
CA GLU A 753 -34.92 1.86 17.29
C GLU A 753 -35.72 2.05 15.99
N VAL A 754 -35.05 2.10 14.83
CA VAL A 754 -35.71 2.21 13.52
C VAL A 754 -36.55 0.96 13.22
N LEU A 755 -36.03 -0.23 13.54
CA LEU A 755 -36.74 -1.50 13.37
C LEU A 755 -38.01 -1.52 14.24
N ARG A 756 -37.91 -1.07 15.50
CA ARG A 756 -39.03 -0.95 16.44
C ARG A 756 -40.09 0.01 15.92
N GLN A 757 -39.70 1.19 15.43
CA GLN A 757 -40.61 2.17 14.86
C GLN A 757 -41.35 1.62 13.63
N LYS A 758 -40.64 0.92 12.73
CA LYS A 758 -41.26 0.31 11.54
C LYS A 758 -42.18 -0.86 11.88
N MET A 759 -41.82 -1.68 12.87
CA MET A 759 -42.69 -2.76 13.35
C MET A 759 -43.96 -2.22 14.02
N MET A 760 -43.88 -1.11 14.76
CA MET A 760 -45.05 -0.44 15.34
C MET A 760 -45.96 0.19 14.26
N ALA A 761 -45.38 0.72 13.19
CA ALA A 761 -46.15 1.25 12.05
C ALA A 761 -46.86 0.17 11.21
N GLN A 762 -46.41 -1.09 11.29
CA GLN A 762 -47.00 -2.24 10.58
C GLN A 762 -48.05 -3.02 11.41
N GLN A 763 -48.26 -2.68 12.68
CA GLN A 763 -49.37 -3.25 13.44
C GLN A 763 -50.69 -2.62 12.98
N PRO A 764 -51.67 -3.40 12.51
CA PRO A 764 -52.99 -2.86 12.20
C PRO A 764 -53.61 -2.30 13.48
N SER A 765 -54.23 -1.12 13.38
CA SER A 765 -55.04 -0.50 14.41
C SER A 765 -56.22 -1.40 14.81
N GLN A 766 -55.96 -2.41 15.63
CA GLN A 766 -56.99 -3.10 16.41
C GLN A 766 -57.29 -2.25 17.65
N SER A 767 -57.95 -1.13 17.43
CA SER A 767 -58.77 -0.41 18.42
C SER A 767 -59.39 0.82 17.78
N GLN A 768 -60.47 0.60 17.02
CA GLN A 768 -61.76 1.32 17.16
C GLN A 768 -62.81 0.70 16.24
#